data_AF-A0A7S0I963-F1
#
_entry.id   AF-A0A7S0I963-F1
#
_cell.length_a   1.000
_cell.length_b   1.000
_cell.length_c   1.000
_cell.angle_alpha   90.00
_cell.angle_beta   90.00
_cell.angle_gamma   90.00
#
_symmetry.space_group_name_H-M   'P 1'
#
loop_
_entity.id
_entity.type
_entity.pdbx_description
1 polymer ?
#
loop_
_entity_poly.entity_id
_entity_poly.type
_entity_poly.pdbx_seq_one_letter_code
_entity_poly.pdbx_strand_id
1 'polypeptide(L)'
;MSRPEDAAIFVPWRLLENLEKRAHRDDLGSSGAPKGATSAEPPPRVMKLRMAAVFIADISGFSRLENVFEGATNLGVDTFSSLLNSVLGGIEAVVWSLGGCVVHIAGDALICVFTGDSDDASDDGDDAEHAIMEAAEEAARRTIGAFESVFKKMESRLEIHGAVSWGSLDVIRLASQQAWASRASADDDTDPVEDGDVHDSANSDDPGSPKSPTQTSQTPVDHRYQVTVCGEALSLCVDLLKRTKAGEISLYRGPILPPEIIKAGDAGGGFVTEEELKQWADRSRRGSQVVRDEGRWLSHVPDFFHVRVPTSNGHFNVSEVLTSSKMHLCTLFVNFVNFPVDGIGLDPELLNWAYSKSCRETRELGGHVDTLLCDDKGFVFKAFFGLAGSSVHESELRGVMCALKLLAAFKKRGITTKMGVASGESFVGEMVGGSGKYVGFTMMSSSGVTLAARLMTKADPGAALVSSSVYKQTQGSILYKFENTAGTRTMRLKGISKPQFVFKPVAHTGDLEGSPMVRNAGAAPRIRIETRSRLDEMIERLAGSGGGSPGSNESSPGPLGGVFVISGDAGMGKSTMLSYAQSAAERLDGILVISVQGSSVNVAGPMHGARTVLSTMLKHFGGAAAAAHAIDATPEDVSAI
;
A
#
# COMPACT_ATOMS: atom_id res chain seq x y z
N MET A 1 -13.95 4.55 -38.37
CA MET A 1 -14.50 5.25 -37.19
C MET A 1 -13.47 5.10 -36.08
N SER A 2 -12.72 6.16 -35.78
CA SER A 2 -11.76 6.20 -34.68
C SER A 2 -12.52 6.00 -33.36
N ARG A 3 -12.15 4.98 -32.58
CA ARG A 3 -12.63 4.87 -31.20
C ARG A 3 -12.24 6.14 -30.45
N PRO A 4 -13.11 6.71 -29.60
CA PRO A 4 -12.68 7.77 -28.69
C PRO A 4 -11.47 7.25 -27.91
N GLU A 5 -10.39 8.03 -27.93
CA GLU A 5 -9.18 7.71 -27.20
C GLU A 5 -9.41 8.02 -25.72
N ASP A 6 -10.10 7.13 -25.02
CA ASP A 6 -10.46 7.31 -23.61
C ASP A 6 -9.25 7.14 -22.68
N ALA A 7 -9.29 7.80 -21.51
CA ALA A 7 -8.21 7.79 -20.53
C ALA A 7 -7.93 6.35 -20.04
N ALA A 8 -6.66 5.94 -19.94
CA ALA A 8 -6.27 4.67 -19.33
C ALA A 8 -5.78 4.92 -17.89
N ILE A 9 -6.31 4.15 -16.93
CA ILE A 9 -6.04 4.33 -15.50
C ILE A 9 -4.77 3.59 -15.10
N PHE A 10 -3.93 4.21 -14.26
CA PHE A 10 -2.82 3.59 -13.51
C PHE A 10 -1.77 2.84 -14.33
N VAL A 11 -1.81 2.96 -15.65
CA VAL A 11 -1.02 2.17 -16.58
C VAL A 11 -0.30 3.10 -17.54
N PRO A 12 1.03 2.96 -17.72
CA PRO A 12 1.76 3.67 -18.76
C PRO A 12 1.43 3.06 -20.13
N TRP A 13 0.20 3.27 -20.60
CA TRP A 13 -0.36 2.54 -21.73
C TRP A 13 0.43 2.76 -23.01
N ARG A 14 0.93 3.98 -23.26
CA ARG A 14 1.78 4.27 -24.43
C ARG A 14 3.04 3.40 -24.44
N LEU A 15 3.68 3.23 -23.28
CA LEU A 15 4.83 2.35 -23.12
C LEU A 15 4.45 0.91 -23.42
N LEU A 16 3.37 0.40 -22.79
CA LEU A 16 2.95 -0.99 -22.99
C LEU A 16 2.48 -1.28 -24.42
N GLU A 17 1.78 -0.35 -25.06
CA GLU A 17 1.38 -0.51 -26.45
C GLU A 17 2.56 -0.51 -27.41
N ASN A 18 3.54 0.37 -27.20
CA ASN A 18 4.77 0.39 -28.01
C ASN A 18 5.54 -0.91 -27.83
N LEU A 19 5.62 -1.41 -26.60
CA LEU A 19 6.23 -2.70 -26.27
C LEU A 19 5.50 -3.90 -26.90
N GLU A 20 4.17 -3.91 -26.92
CA GLU A 20 3.38 -4.96 -27.59
C GLU A 20 3.55 -4.93 -29.11
N LYS A 21 3.57 -3.74 -29.72
CA LYS A 21 3.83 -3.60 -31.16
C LYS A 21 5.19 -4.17 -31.56
N ARG A 22 6.20 -4.01 -30.70
CA ARG A 22 7.55 -4.58 -30.89
C ARG A 22 7.54 -6.10 -30.82
N ALA A 23 6.97 -6.67 -29.75
CA ALA A 23 6.86 -8.13 -29.60
C ALA A 23 6.16 -8.79 -30.80
N HIS A 24 5.11 -8.16 -31.33
CA HIS A 24 4.43 -8.66 -32.53
C HIS A 24 5.27 -8.61 -33.82
N ARG A 25 6.20 -7.65 -33.96
CA ARG A 25 7.11 -7.58 -35.11
C ARG A 25 8.15 -8.70 -35.06
N ASP A 26 8.69 -8.99 -33.88
CA ASP A 26 9.66 -10.06 -33.68
C ASP A 26 9.05 -11.45 -34.00
N ASP A 27 7.80 -11.68 -33.59
CA ASP A 27 7.07 -12.92 -33.89
C ASP A 27 6.83 -13.12 -35.39
N LEU A 28 6.57 -12.04 -36.14
CA LEU A 28 6.34 -12.06 -37.60
C LEU A 28 7.62 -12.35 -38.41
N GLY A 29 8.80 -12.14 -37.83
CA GLY A 29 10.10 -12.50 -38.41
C GLY A 29 10.45 -13.99 -38.26
N SER A 30 9.81 -14.70 -37.33
CA SER A 30 9.94 -16.15 -37.16
C SER A 30 8.78 -16.86 -37.89
N SER A 31 9.07 -17.55 -38.98
CA SER A 31 8.01 -18.20 -39.78
C SER A 31 7.40 -19.39 -39.04
N GLY A 32 6.24 -19.18 -38.39
CA GLY A 32 5.29 -20.25 -38.08
C GLY A 32 4.84 -20.37 -36.62
N ALA A 33 3.98 -19.45 -36.14
CA ALA A 33 3.11 -19.70 -34.98
C ALA A 33 1.79 -18.90 -35.12
N PRO A 34 0.65 -19.40 -34.60
CA PRO A 34 -0.67 -18.86 -34.94
C PRO A 34 -0.97 -17.55 -34.21
N LYS A 35 -1.71 -16.67 -34.91
CA LYS A 35 -2.29 -15.43 -34.39
C LYS A 35 -3.18 -15.73 -33.18
N GLY A 36 -2.74 -15.30 -32.00
CA GLY A 36 -3.49 -15.42 -30.74
C GLY A 36 -2.67 -15.31 -29.45
N ALA A 37 -1.35 -15.17 -29.50
CA ALA A 37 -0.45 -15.34 -28.35
C ALA A 37 -0.08 -14.05 -27.59
N THR A 38 -1.02 -13.14 -27.30
CA THR A 38 -0.73 -12.02 -26.35
C THR A 38 -0.90 -12.42 -24.87
N SER A 39 -1.31 -13.66 -24.58
CA SER A 39 -1.66 -14.13 -23.22
C SER A 39 -0.80 -15.28 -22.66
N ALA A 40 0.28 -15.71 -23.32
CA ALA A 40 0.86 -17.05 -23.07
C ALA A 40 2.09 -17.13 -22.14
N GLU A 41 2.86 -16.07 -21.91
CA GLU A 41 4.02 -16.15 -20.99
C GLU A 41 3.63 -15.86 -19.54
N PRO A 42 3.96 -16.76 -18.60
CA PRO A 42 3.68 -16.55 -17.19
C PRO A 42 4.51 -15.35 -16.67
N PRO A 43 3.95 -14.51 -15.79
CA PRO A 43 4.70 -13.46 -15.13
C PRO A 43 5.78 -14.05 -14.21
N PRO A 44 6.96 -13.41 -14.09
CA PRO A 44 7.30 -12.08 -14.58
C PRO A 44 7.68 -12.05 -16.06
N ARG A 45 7.28 -10.99 -16.75
CA ARG A 45 7.73 -10.70 -18.12
C ARG A 45 8.69 -9.52 -18.11
N VAL A 46 9.87 -9.70 -18.69
CA VAL A 46 10.88 -8.64 -18.83
C VAL A 46 10.98 -8.26 -20.30
N MET A 47 10.79 -6.98 -20.60
CA MET A 47 10.91 -6.42 -21.95
C MET A 47 12.12 -5.50 -21.97
N LYS A 48 13.15 -5.89 -22.72
CA LYS A 48 14.43 -5.16 -22.77
C LYS A 48 14.40 -4.14 -23.90
N LEU A 49 14.58 -2.87 -23.54
CA LEU A 49 14.80 -1.79 -24.49
C LEU A 49 16.30 -1.52 -24.57
N ARG A 50 16.86 -1.66 -25.77
CA ARG A 50 18.27 -1.32 -26.01
C ARG A 50 18.53 0.16 -25.74
N MET A 51 17.62 1.02 -26.17
CA MET A 51 17.68 2.47 -25.98
C MET A 51 16.33 3.04 -25.56
N ALA A 52 16.34 3.77 -24.45
CA ALA A 52 15.25 4.61 -23.97
C ALA A 52 15.84 5.86 -23.29
N ALA A 53 15.08 6.94 -23.26
CA ALA A 53 15.40 8.10 -22.43
C ALA A 53 14.49 8.17 -21.21
N VAL A 54 15.08 8.50 -20.06
CA VAL A 54 14.40 8.68 -18.78
C VAL A 54 14.52 10.15 -18.39
N PHE A 55 13.39 10.75 -18.04
CA PHE A 55 13.31 12.08 -17.43
C PHE A 55 12.67 11.95 -16.05
N ILE A 56 13.41 12.33 -15.00
CA ILE A 56 12.86 12.45 -13.65
C ILE A 56 12.65 13.94 -13.34
N ALA A 57 11.43 14.30 -12.97
CA ALA A 57 11.07 15.62 -12.45
C ALA A 57 10.71 15.50 -10.96
N ASP A 58 11.57 16.01 -10.08
CA ASP A 58 11.36 16.00 -8.62
C ASP A 58 10.95 17.40 -8.13
N ILE A 59 9.73 17.47 -7.57
CA ILE A 59 9.11 18.72 -7.16
C ILE A 59 9.18 18.84 -5.64
N SER A 60 10.13 19.63 -5.18
CA SER A 60 10.24 19.91 -3.75
C SER A 60 9.28 21.01 -3.31
N GLY A 61 8.89 20.96 -2.03
CA GLY A 61 8.01 21.97 -1.41
C GLY A 61 6.63 21.43 -1.07
N PHE A 62 6.18 20.35 -1.73
CA PHE A 62 4.93 19.68 -1.35
C PHE A 62 4.95 19.20 0.10
N SER A 63 6.07 18.66 0.61
CA SER A 63 6.14 18.29 2.04
C SER A 63 5.96 19.47 3.01
N ARG A 64 6.27 20.71 2.58
CA ARG A 64 5.97 21.91 3.39
C ARG A 64 4.48 22.23 3.33
N LEU A 65 3.85 22.06 2.18
CA LEU A 65 2.41 22.21 1.99
C LEU A 65 1.62 21.13 2.76
N GLU A 66 2.15 19.91 2.85
CA GLU A 66 1.59 18.82 3.67
C GLU A 66 1.45 19.24 5.13
N ASN A 67 2.47 19.90 5.70
CA ASN A 67 2.39 20.38 7.10
C ASN A 67 1.31 21.46 7.30
N VAL A 68 1.07 22.29 6.28
CA VAL A 68 0.00 23.30 6.29
C VAL A 68 -1.36 22.62 6.20
N PHE A 69 -1.47 21.55 5.41
CA PHE A 69 -2.68 20.73 5.29
C PHE A 69 -2.98 19.87 6.54
N GLU A 70 -1.94 19.36 7.21
CA GLU A 70 -2.06 18.63 8.48
C GLU A 70 -2.40 19.57 9.65
N GLY A 71 -2.02 20.84 9.57
CA GLY A 71 -2.30 21.86 10.59
C GLY A 71 -3.75 22.41 10.57
N ALA A 72 -4.04 23.34 11.48
CA ALA A 72 -5.35 24.00 11.62
C ALA A 72 -5.62 25.11 10.57
N THR A 73 -4.85 25.18 9.50
CA THR A 73 -4.99 26.20 8.46
C THR A 73 -5.97 25.74 7.38
N ASN A 74 -6.84 26.65 6.92
CA ASN A 74 -7.94 26.46 5.96
C ASN A 74 -7.53 26.05 4.53
N LEU A 75 -6.35 25.44 4.29
CA LEU A 75 -6.06 24.90 2.96
C LEU A 75 -6.93 23.65 2.77
N GLY A 76 -8.08 23.85 2.14
CA GLY A 76 -9.03 22.78 1.88
C GLY A 76 -8.43 21.69 0.98
N VAL A 77 -8.93 20.47 1.16
CA VAL A 77 -8.61 19.30 0.33
C VAL A 77 -8.70 19.64 -1.16
N ASP A 78 -9.72 20.39 -1.57
CA ASP A 78 -9.94 20.78 -2.96
C ASP A 78 -8.87 21.73 -3.50
N THR A 79 -8.38 22.65 -2.66
CA THR A 79 -7.32 23.59 -3.06
C THR A 79 -5.99 22.87 -3.23
N PHE A 80 -5.66 21.96 -2.30
CA PHE A 80 -4.46 21.14 -2.41
C PHE A 80 -4.53 20.20 -3.62
N SER A 81 -5.66 19.51 -3.81
CA SER A 81 -5.92 18.66 -4.97
C SER A 81 -5.81 19.43 -6.28
N SER A 82 -6.36 20.66 -6.35
CA SER A 82 -6.29 21.50 -7.55
C SER A 82 -4.86 21.94 -7.86
N LEU A 83 -4.08 22.35 -6.85
CA LEU A 83 -2.68 22.73 -7.03
C LEU A 83 -1.85 21.53 -7.51
N LEU A 84 -1.99 20.39 -6.86
CA LEU A 84 -1.28 19.16 -7.19
C LEU A 84 -1.55 18.72 -8.63
N ASN A 85 -2.83 18.69 -9.03
CA ASN A 85 -3.23 18.33 -10.38
C ASN A 85 -2.81 19.36 -11.44
N SER A 86 -2.77 20.64 -11.10
CA SER A 86 -2.28 21.67 -12.02
C SER A 86 -0.80 21.48 -12.31
N VAL A 87 0.01 21.23 -11.27
CA VAL A 87 1.46 21.07 -11.39
C VAL A 87 1.82 19.73 -12.03
N LEU A 88 1.45 18.61 -11.41
CA LEU A 88 1.80 17.27 -11.90
C LEU A 88 1.13 16.97 -13.25
N GLY A 89 -0.13 17.39 -13.41
CA GLY A 89 -0.87 17.20 -14.64
C GLY A 89 -0.30 18.01 -15.80
N GLY A 90 0.19 19.23 -15.55
CA GLY A 90 0.85 20.02 -16.58
C GLY A 90 2.18 19.42 -17.04
N ILE A 91 2.99 18.88 -16.12
CA ILE A 91 4.24 18.18 -16.48
C ILE A 91 3.94 16.92 -17.28
N GLU A 92 2.93 16.14 -16.84
CA GLU A 92 2.47 14.97 -17.59
C GLU A 92 2.02 15.36 -19.01
N ALA A 93 1.31 16.48 -19.18
CA ALA A 93 0.85 16.93 -20.49
C ALA A 93 2.01 17.31 -21.42
N VAL A 94 3.06 17.96 -20.90
CA VAL A 94 4.29 18.26 -21.66
C VAL A 94 4.95 16.98 -22.13
N VAL A 95 5.19 16.03 -21.22
CA VAL A 95 5.81 14.74 -21.53
C VAL A 95 4.98 13.99 -22.57
N TRP A 96 3.66 13.97 -22.40
CA TRP A 96 2.72 13.34 -23.31
C TRP A 96 2.77 13.96 -24.72
N SER A 97 2.87 15.29 -24.81
CA SER A 97 2.90 16.01 -26.09
C SER A 97 4.13 15.70 -26.93
N LEU A 98 5.21 15.24 -26.29
CA LEU A 98 6.50 14.91 -26.91
C LEU A 98 6.72 13.40 -27.05
N GLY A 99 5.65 12.61 -27.02
CA GLY A 99 5.75 11.14 -27.23
C GLY A 99 6.19 10.34 -26.00
N GLY A 100 6.50 10.99 -24.87
CA GLY A 100 6.83 10.31 -23.62
C GLY A 100 5.60 9.81 -22.85
N CYS A 101 5.84 9.13 -21.74
CA CYS A 101 4.79 8.74 -20.79
C CYS A 101 5.30 8.77 -19.35
N VAL A 102 4.40 9.01 -18.40
CA VAL A 102 4.68 8.89 -16.97
C VAL A 102 4.51 7.42 -16.57
N VAL A 103 5.57 6.81 -16.05
CA VAL A 103 5.57 5.40 -15.60
C VAL A 103 5.26 5.29 -14.12
N HIS A 104 5.84 6.17 -13.30
CA HIS A 104 5.62 6.18 -11.86
C HIS A 104 5.51 7.59 -11.31
N ILE A 105 4.69 7.71 -10.26
CA ILE A 105 4.69 8.86 -9.34
C ILE A 105 5.30 8.37 -8.03
N ALA A 106 6.51 8.85 -7.73
CA ALA A 106 7.26 8.51 -6.54
C ALA A 106 7.13 9.65 -5.51
N GLY A 107 5.98 9.74 -4.86
CA GLY A 107 5.68 10.85 -3.95
C GLY A 107 5.48 12.15 -4.73
N ASP A 108 6.47 13.04 -4.67
CA ASP A 108 6.52 14.34 -5.33
C ASP A 108 7.35 14.35 -6.62
N ALA A 109 7.86 13.19 -7.05
CA ALA A 109 8.59 13.02 -8.31
C ALA A 109 7.80 12.24 -9.37
N LEU A 110 7.96 12.65 -10.63
CA LEU A 110 7.48 11.95 -11.83
C LEU A 110 8.67 11.23 -12.49
N ILE A 111 8.50 9.95 -12.80
CA ILE A 111 9.44 9.17 -13.61
C ILE A 111 8.83 8.98 -14.98
N CYS A 112 9.44 9.61 -15.98
CA CYS A 112 8.96 9.66 -17.36
C CYS A 112 9.89 8.86 -18.27
N VAL A 113 9.31 8.13 -19.22
CA VAL A 113 10.06 7.30 -20.18
C VAL A 113 9.67 7.67 -21.61
N PHE A 114 10.68 7.77 -22.46
CA PHE A 114 10.58 7.98 -23.91
C PHE A 114 11.20 6.77 -24.61
N THR A 115 10.46 6.21 -25.56
CA THR A 115 10.85 5.01 -26.31
C THR A 115 10.63 5.25 -27.81
N GLY A 116 11.53 4.78 -28.66
CA GLY A 116 11.36 4.85 -30.12
C GLY A 116 10.41 3.80 -30.66
N ASP A 117 10.07 3.91 -31.95
CA ASP A 117 9.18 2.97 -32.64
C ASP A 117 9.91 1.90 -33.49
N SER A 118 11.24 1.96 -33.61
CA SER A 118 12.05 1.03 -34.41
C SER A 118 12.99 0.20 -33.53
N ASP A 119 13.02 -1.11 -33.79
CA ASP A 119 14.08 -2.05 -33.38
C ASP A 119 15.00 -2.38 -34.57
N ASP A 120 14.80 -1.69 -35.70
CA ASP A 120 15.54 -1.96 -36.92
C ASP A 120 16.97 -1.44 -36.79
N ALA A 121 17.91 -2.38 -36.68
CA ALA A 121 19.32 -2.16 -36.97
C ALA A 121 19.56 -1.92 -38.48
N SER A 122 18.68 -1.16 -39.15
CA SER A 122 18.96 -0.55 -40.44
C SER A 122 19.76 0.74 -40.23
N ASP A 123 20.33 1.30 -41.29
CA ASP A 123 21.03 2.59 -41.29
C ASP A 123 20.17 3.78 -40.75
N ASP A 124 18.89 3.56 -40.40
CA ASP A 124 17.95 4.54 -39.81
C ASP A 124 17.86 4.46 -38.26
N GLY A 125 18.65 3.60 -37.60
CA GLY A 125 18.63 3.41 -36.14
C GLY A 125 19.10 4.64 -35.34
N ASP A 126 20.08 5.38 -35.87
CA ASP A 126 20.62 6.58 -35.24
C ASP A 126 19.57 7.72 -35.18
N ASP A 127 18.70 7.83 -36.19
CA ASP A 127 17.66 8.87 -36.25
C ASP A 127 16.58 8.65 -35.19
N ALA A 128 16.20 7.40 -34.94
CA ALA A 128 15.21 7.06 -33.91
C ALA A 128 15.76 7.28 -32.50
N GLU A 129 17.01 6.88 -32.24
CA GLU A 129 17.69 7.15 -30.96
C GLU A 129 17.83 8.65 -30.72
N HIS A 130 18.22 9.41 -31.75
CA HIS A 130 18.32 10.86 -31.69
C HIS A 130 16.97 11.51 -31.36
N ALA A 131 15.89 11.08 -32.01
CA ALA A 131 14.54 11.59 -31.77
C ALA A 131 14.06 11.35 -30.33
N ILE A 132 14.36 10.19 -29.74
CA ILE A 132 14.03 9.89 -28.34
C ILE A 132 14.76 10.85 -27.40
N MET A 133 16.05 11.08 -27.65
CA MET A 133 16.89 11.96 -26.84
C MET A 133 16.42 13.41 -26.95
N GLU A 134 16.17 13.88 -28.17
CA GLU A 134 15.65 15.23 -28.45
C GLU A 134 14.29 15.45 -27.78
N ALA A 135 13.39 14.47 -27.86
CA ALA A 135 12.08 14.55 -27.22
C ALA A 135 12.17 14.66 -25.69
N ALA A 136 13.04 13.86 -25.06
CA ALA A 136 13.24 13.91 -23.61
C ALA A 136 13.90 15.22 -23.15
N GLU A 137 14.87 15.71 -23.91
CA GLU A 137 15.55 16.99 -23.68
C GLU A 137 14.58 18.17 -23.81
N GLU A 138 13.78 18.18 -24.87
CA GLU A 138 12.74 19.20 -25.07
C GLU A 138 11.67 19.12 -23.98
N ALA A 139 11.27 17.93 -23.53
CA ALA A 139 10.33 17.77 -22.44
C ALA A 139 10.86 18.37 -21.14
N ALA A 140 12.15 18.18 -20.85
CA ALA A 140 12.81 18.82 -19.72
C ALA A 140 12.83 20.35 -19.85
N ARG A 141 13.22 20.90 -21.01
CA ARG A 141 13.22 22.35 -21.27
C ARG A 141 11.84 22.98 -21.08
N ARG A 142 10.81 22.39 -21.67
CA ARG A 142 9.42 22.87 -21.54
C ARG A 142 8.92 22.77 -20.11
N THR A 143 9.26 21.68 -19.42
CA THR A 143 8.87 21.47 -18.02
C THR A 143 9.45 22.53 -17.10
N ILE A 144 10.77 22.80 -17.17
CA ILE A 144 11.38 23.82 -16.31
C ILE A 144 10.92 25.23 -16.67
N GLY A 145 10.72 25.51 -17.97
CA GLY A 145 10.16 26.77 -18.45
C GLY A 145 8.75 27.01 -17.92
N ALA A 146 7.85 26.03 -18.05
CA ALA A 146 6.49 26.08 -17.52
C ALA A 146 6.48 26.23 -15.99
N PHE A 147 7.40 25.55 -15.30
CA PHE A 147 7.49 25.61 -13.85
C PHE A 147 7.85 27.01 -13.35
N GLU A 148 8.92 27.60 -13.86
CA GLU A 148 9.36 28.94 -13.44
C GLU A 148 8.40 30.04 -13.91
N SER A 149 7.81 29.91 -15.09
CA SER A 149 6.92 30.94 -15.65
C SER A 149 5.51 30.92 -15.07
N VAL A 150 5.00 29.77 -14.64
CA VAL A 150 3.59 29.62 -14.23
C VAL A 150 3.45 28.97 -12.85
N PHE A 151 3.96 27.75 -12.64
CA PHE A 151 3.71 27.02 -11.38
C PHE A 151 4.31 27.72 -10.16
N LYS A 152 5.51 28.29 -10.31
CA LYS A 152 6.16 29.06 -9.25
C LYS A 152 5.42 30.37 -8.93
N LYS A 153 4.67 30.93 -9.87
CA LYS A 153 3.78 32.07 -9.62
C LYS A 153 2.52 31.66 -8.86
N MET A 154 1.99 30.47 -9.12
CA MET A 154 0.83 29.92 -8.38
C MET A 154 1.20 29.61 -6.92
N GLU A 155 2.36 28.99 -6.69
CA GLU A 155 2.87 28.69 -5.37
C GLU A 155 4.40 28.84 -5.32
N SER A 156 4.83 30.00 -4.83
CA SER A 156 6.25 30.41 -4.75
C SER A 156 7.14 29.51 -3.90
N ARG A 157 6.57 28.63 -3.06
CA ARG A 157 7.31 27.70 -2.22
C ARG A 157 7.72 26.41 -2.93
N LEU A 158 7.20 26.16 -4.13
CA LEU A 158 7.54 24.99 -4.93
C LEU A 158 8.82 25.25 -5.73
N GLU A 159 9.67 24.22 -5.82
CA GLU A 159 10.90 24.23 -6.58
C GLU A 159 11.02 22.91 -7.33
N ILE A 160 11.46 22.95 -8.58
CA ILE A 160 11.70 21.77 -9.41
C ILE A 160 13.20 21.50 -9.52
N HIS A 161 13.58 20.24 -9.54
CA HIS A 161 14.85 19.82 -10.08
C HIS A 161 14.64 18.53 -10.85
N GLY A 162 15.49 18.27 -11.84
CA GLY A 162 15.33 17.08 -12.64
C GLY A 162 16.61 16.52 -13.18
N ALA A 163 16.47 15.38 -13.85
CA ALA A 163 17.56 14.79 -14.61
C ALA A 163 17.00 14.11 -15.86
N VAL A 164 17.78 14.16 -16.93
CA VAL A 164 17.54 13.40 -18.16
C VAL A 164 18.76 12.57 -18.45
N SER A 165 18.54 11.31 -18.78
CA SER A 165 19.58 10.43 -19.31
C SER A 165 18.96 9.37 -20.21
N TRP A 166 19.80 8.55 -20.83
CA TRP A 166 19.39 7.53 -21.78
C TRP A 166 20.35 6.36 -21.73
N GLY A 167 19.90 5.22 -22.26
CA GLY A 167 20.63 3.95 -22.24
C GLY A 167 19.65 2.78 -22.31
N SER A 168 20.11 1.60 -21.90
CA SER A 168 19.23 0.44 -21.81
C SER A 168 18.20 0.59 -20.69
N LEU A 169 17.02 0.02 -20.91
CA LEU A 169 15.92 0.02 -19.95
C LEU A 169 15.13 -1.29 -20.02
N ASP A 170 15.02 -1.98 -18.90
CA ASP A 170 14.17 -3.15 -18.73
C ASP A 170 12.82 -2.72 -18.17
N VAL A 171 11.74 -3.09 -18.86
CA VAL A 171 10.36 -2.92 -18.40
C VAL A 171 9.86 -4.26 -17.88
N ILE A 172 9.54 -4.30 -16.58
CA ILE A 172 9.21 -5.53 -15.88
C ILE A 172 7.73 -5.54 -15.52
N ARG A 173 7.01 -6.54 -16.04
CA ARG A 173 5.63 -6.83 -15.68
C ARG A 173 5.60 -7.96 -14.66
N LEU A 174 5.27 -7.60 -13.43
CA LEU A 174 5.11 -8.50 -12.29
C LEU A 174 3.65 -8.86 -12.11
N ALA A 175 3.37 -9.96 -11.40
CA ALA A 175 2.01 -10.34 -11.07
C ALA A 175 1.84 -10.77 -9.61
N SER A 176 0.60 -10.67 -9.14
CA SER A 176 0.15 -11.30 -7.91
C SER A 176 -1.15 -12.03 -8.20
N GLN A 177 -1.28 -13.26 -7.70
CA GLN A 177 -2.54 -14.01 -7.77
C GLN A 177 -3.56 -13.43 -6.79
N GLN A 178 -4.82 -13.40 -7.19
CA GLN A 178 -5.95 -13.26 -6.27
C GLN A 178 -6.39 -14.66 -5.85
N ALA A 179 -6.31 -14.97 -4.55
CA ALA A 179 -7.04 -16.11 -4.02
C ALA A 179 -8.53 -15.76 -4.05
N TRP A 180 -9.30 -16.41 -4.93
CA TRP A 180 -10.76 -16.35 -4.84
C TRP A 180 -11.17 -16.87 -3.46
N ALA A 181 -12.04 -16.13 -2.79
CA ALA A 181 -12.55 -16.51 -1.48
C ALA A 181 -13.55 -17.68 -1.59
N SER A 182 -13.07 -18.90 -1.85
CA SER A 182 -13.75 -20.10 -1.37
C SER A 182 -13.14 -20.51 -0.05
N ARG A 183 -13.91 -20.35 1.03
CA ARG A 183 -13.80 -21.22 2.20
C ARG A 183 -13.89 -22.68 1.73
N ALA A 184 -12.84 -23.47 1.96
CA ALA A 184 -12.84 -24.72 2.72
C ALA A 184 -11.68 -25.65 2.30
N SER A 185 -10.87 -26.06 3.28
CA SER A 185 -9.80 -27.06 3.23
C SER A 185 -8.60 -26.68 2.36
N ALA A 186 -7.37 -27.06 2.63
CA ALA A 186 -6.61 -27.55 3.78
C ALA A 186 -5.14 -27.34 3.35
N ASP A 187 -4.23 -27.30 4.32
CA ASP A 187 -2.77 -27.27 4.17
C ASP A 187 -2.22 -27.58 2.76
N ASP A 188 -1.61 -26.59 2.12
CA ASP A 188 -0.65 -26.83 1.04
C ASP A 188 0.50 -25.84 1.14
N ASP A 189 1.34 -26.06 2.15
CA ASP A 189 2.74 -25.67 2.15
C ASP A 189 3.53 -26.96 1.86
N THR A 190 3.61 -27.36 0.59
CA THR A 190 4.66 -28.29 0.13
C THR A 190 5.42 -27.69 -1.05
N ASP A 191 6.59 -27.10 -0.76
CA ASP A 191 7.63 -26.84 -1.76
C ASP A 191 8.14 -28.20 -2.30
N PRO A 192 8.50 -28.30 -3.59
CA PRO A 192 9.01 -29.55 -4.16
C PRO A 192 10.43 -29.81 -3.66
N VAL A 193 10.61 -30.97 -3.00
CA VAL A 193 11.92 -31.55 -2.70
C VAL A 193 12.35 -32.38 -3.91
N GLU A 194 13.51 -32.07 -4.46
CA GLU A 194 14.25 -32.99 -5.34
C GLU A 194 14.63 -34.23 -4.54
N ASP A 195 14.25 -35.42 -5.04
CA ASP A 195 15.00 -36.63 -4.76
C ASP A 195 14.94 -37.58 -5.97
N GLY A 196 16.10 -38.15 -6.28
CA GLY A 196 16.34 -39.04 -7.40
C GLY A 196 15.99 -40.50 -7.13
N ASP A 197 16.45 -41.31 -8.09
CA ASP A 197 16.51 -42.78 -8.15
C ASP A 197 15.30 -43.54 -8.73
N VAL A 198 15.41 -43.75 -10.05
CA VAL A 198 15.33 -45.03 -10.79
C VAL A 198 14.49 -46.16 -10.18
N HIS A 199 13.45 -46.56 -10.91
CA HIS A 199 13.17 -47.98 -11.13
C HIS A 199 12.50 -48.24 -12.49
N ASP A 200 13.19 -49.04 -13.30
CA ASP A 200 12.71 -49.75 -14.48
C ASP A 200 11.55 -50.70 -14.14
N SER A 201 10.50 -50.74 -14.97
CA SER A 201 9.88 -51.99 -15.42
C SER A 201 8.85 -51.76 -16.53
N ALA A 202 8.79 -52.76 -17.42
CA ALA A 202 8.26 -52.72 -18.76
C ALA A 202 6.78 -53.11 -18.90
N ASN A 203 6.21 -52.70 -20.04
CA ASN A 203 5.18 -53.35 -20.87
C ASN A 203 3.87 -53.88 -20.24
N SER A 204 2.75 -53.31 -20.69
CA SER A 204 1.70 -54.10 -21.37
C SER A 204 0.72 -53.21 -22.13
N ASP A 205 0.61 -53.46 -23.44
CA ASP A 205 -0.45 -52.99 -24.31
C ASP A 205 -1.83 -53.51 -23.87
N ASP A 206 -2.83 -52.62 -23.75
CA ASP A 206 -4.25 -52.98 -23.84
C ASP A 206 -5.06 -51.86 -24.53
N PRO A 207 -5.62 -52.07 -25.73
CA PRO A 207 -6.43 -51.10 -26.44
C PRO A 207 -7.93 -51.37 -26.21
N GLY A 208 -8.55 -50.70 -25.24
CA GLY A 208 -10.00 -50.80 -25.12
C GLY A 208 -10.65 -50.16 -23.91
N SER A 209 -10.82 -48.82 -23.90
CA SER A 209 -11.97 -48.18 -23.23
C SER A 209 -12.04 -46.68 -23.54
N PRO A 210 -13.26 -46.09 -23.59
CA PRO A 210 -13.49 -44.77 -24.18
C PRO A 210 -12.99 -43.65 -23.26
N LYS A 211 -12.16 -42.75 -23.83
CA LYS A 211 -11.69 -41.54 -23.17
C LYS A 211 -12.86 -40.60 -22.87
N SER A 212 -13.22 -40.48 -21.59
CA SER A 212 -14.02 -39.36 -21.08
C SER A 212 -13.24 -38.05 -21.24
N PRO A 213 -13.83 -36.97 -21.76
CA PRO A 213 -13.17 -35.67 -21.79
C PRO A 213 -13.30 -35.02 -20.41
N THR A 214 -12.40 -35.35 -19.48
CA THR A 214 -12.14 -34.50 -18.32
C THR A 214 -11.29 -33.32 -18.79
N GLN A 215 -11.93 -32.38 -19.50
CA GLN A 215 -11.47 -31.00 -19.47
C GLN A 215 -11.72 -30.52 -18.04
N THR A 216 -10.70 -30.62 -17.19
CA THR A 216 -10.61 -29.78 -16.00
C THR A 216 -10.67 -28.35 -16.49
N SER A 217 -11.86 -27.74 -16.43
CA SER A 217 -12.04 -26.32 -16.60
C SER A 217 -11.25 -25.65 -15.48
N GLN A 218 -9.99 -25.30 -15.75
CA GLN A 218 -9.25 -24.37 -14.90
C GLN A 218 -10.07 -23.09 -14.89
N THR A 219 -10.73 -22.83 -13.76
CA THR A 219 -11.31 -21.52 -13.47
C THR A 219 -10.21 -20.47 -13.67
N PRO A 220 -10.45 -19.40 -14.44
CA PRO A 220 -9.43 -18.41 -14.73
C PRO A 220 -8.95 -17.77 -13.41
N VAL A 221 -7.66 -17.89 -13.13
CA VAL A 221 -7.01 -17.22 -12.00
C VAL A 221 -6.95 -15.73 -12.33
N ASP A 222 -7.57 -14.89 -11.49
CA ASP A 222 -7.51 -13.43 -11.69
C ASP A 222 -6.13 -12.93 -11.22
N HIS A 223 -5.32 -12.47 -12.18
CA HIS A 223 -3.98 -11.95 -11.92
C HIS A 223 -4.01 -10.42 -11.88
N ARG A 224 -3.41 -9.84 -10.84
CA ARG A 224 -3.12 -8.40 -10.78
C ARG A 224 -1.69 -8.15 -11.21
N TYR A 225 -1.51 -7.28 -12.19
CA TYR A 225 -0.19 -6.97 -12.74
C TYR A 225 0.31 -5.60 -12.30
N GLN A 226 1.60 -5.51 -12.04
CA GLN A 226 2.31 -4.26 -11.79
C GLN A 226 3.42 -4.10 -12.82
N VAL A 227 3.57 -2.88 -13.34
CA VAL A 227 4.70 -2.52 -14.21
C VAL A 227 5.71 -1.74 -13.41
N THR A 228 6.99 -2.04 -13.57
CA THR A 228 8.10 -1.22 -13.09
C THR A 228 9.24 -1.19 -14.11
N VAL A 229 10.21 -0.30 -13.92
CA VAL A 229 11.34 -0.13 -14.83
C VAL A 229 12.66 -0.12 -14.07
N CYS A 230 13.71 -0.65 -14.67
CA CYS A 230 15.09 -0.56 -14.20
C CYS A 230 16.03 -0.53 -15.41
N GLY A 231 17.31 -0.23 -15.22
CA GLY A 231 18.26 -0.17 -16.32
C GLY A 231 19.27 0.95 -16.18
N GLU A 232 20.26 0.95 -17.06
CA GLU A 232 21.30 1.97 -17.13
C GLU A 232 20.72 3.38 -17.21
N ALA A 233 19.71 3.59 -18.09
CA ALA A 233 19.07 4.89 -18.25
C ALA A 233 18.45 5.40 -16.93
N LEU A 234 17.76 4.54 -16.18
CA LEU A 234 17.18 4.95 -14.90
C LEU A 234 18.28 5.21 -13.85
N SER A 235 19.28 4.34 -13.77
CA SER A 235 20.37 4.43 -12.79
C SER A 235 21.18 5.71 -12.97
N LEU A 236 21.57 6.05 -14.21
CA LEU A 236 22.27 7.29 -14.54
C LEU A 236 21.40 8.51 -14.22
N CYS A 237 20.11 8.47 -14.54
CA CYS A 237 19.18 9.55 -14.26
C CYS A 237 19.08 9.85 -12.76
N VAL A 238 18.95 8.80 -11.95
CA VAL A 238 18.91 8.87 -10.49
C VAL A 238 20.20 9.48 -9.93
N ASP A 239 21.36 9.08 -10.45
CA ASP A 239 22.65 9.58 -9.97
C ASP A 239 22.92 11.02 -10.36
N LEU A 240 22.44 11.45 -11.52
CA LEU A 240 22.43 12.85 -11.93
C LEU A 240 21.51 13.69 -11.03
N LEU A 241 20.30 13.21 -10.78
CA LEU A 241 19.31 13.92 -9.95
C LEU A 241 19.84 14.25 -8.55
N LYS A 242 20.59 13.32 -7.93
CA LYS A 242 21.23 13.53 -6.61
C LYS A 242 22.20 14.72 -6.58
N ARG A 243 22.73 15.11 -7.74
CA ARG A 243 23.72 16.19 -7.90
C ARG A 243 23.09 17.47 -8.48
N THR A 244 21.91 17.37 -9.08
CA THR A 244 21.17 18.52 -9.62
C THR A 244 20.67 19.42 -8.49
N LYS A 245 20.76 20.74 -8.67
CA LYS A 245 20.24 21.72 -7.72
C LYS A 245 18.78 22.07 -8.02
N ALA A 246 18.10 22.62 -7.01
CA ALA A 246 16.79 23.24 -7.22
C ALA A 246 16.87 24.34 -8.30
N GLY A 247 15.89 24.38 -9.19
CA GLY A 247 15.80 25.27 -10.35
C GLY A 247 16.65 24.83 -11.55
N GLU A 248 17.19 23.60 -11.54
CA GLU A 248 18.04 23.07 -12.61
C GLU A 248 17.54 21.69 -13.05
N ILE A 249 17.73 21.34 -14.33
CA ILE A 249 17.62 19.97 -14.83
C ILE A 249 18.97 19.56 -15.42
N SER A 250 19.56 18.48 -14.92
CA SER A 250 20.83 17.97 -15.45
C SER A 250 20.59 17.02 -16.60
N LEU A 251 21.33 17.18 -17.69
CA LEU A 251 21.27 16.35 -18.88
C LEU A 251 22.58 15.55 -19.00
N TYR A 252 22.47 14.22 -19.02
CA TYR A 252 23.59 13.37 -19.40
C TYR A 252 23.89 13.57 -20.88
N ARG A 253 25.15 13.68 -21.32
CA ARG A 253 25.50 13.72 -22.77
C ARG A 253 26.44 12.57 -23.16
N GLY A 254 26.50 11.52 -22.34
CA GLY A 254 27.47 10.44 -22.47
C GLY A 254 28.67 10.58 -21.52
N PRO A 255 29.55 9.57 -21.46
CA PRO A 255 30.59 9.46 -20.43
C PRO A 255 31.77 10.42 -20.62
N ILE A 256 31.95 10.94 -21.84
CA ILE A 256 33.08 11.81 -22.21
C ILE A 256 32.75 13.29 -21.96
N LEU A 257 31.46 13.64 -22.01
CA LEU A 257 31.02 15.02 -21.89
C LEU A 257 30.57 15.31 -20.45
N PRO A 258 30.90 16.49 -19.91
CA PRO A 258 30.33 16.91 -18.64
C PRO A 258 28.80 17.02 -18.77
N PRO A 259 28.05 16.76 -17.69
CA PRO A 259 26.61 16.97 -17.70
C PRO A 259 26.28 18.41 -18.07
N GLU A 260 25.34 18.58 -19.00
CA GLU A 260 24.79 19.88 -19.34
C GLU A 260 23.72 20.26 -18.31
N ILE A 261 23.61 21.54 -17.98
CA ILE A 261 22.62 22.04 -17.03
C ILE A 261 21.61 22.89 -17.79
N ILE A 262 20.36 22.46 -17.80
CA ILE A 262 19.24 23.21 -18.35
C ILE A 262 18.66 24.08 -17.25
N LYS A 263 18.63 25.40 -17.48
CA LYS A 263 17.93 26.37 -16.62
C LYS A 263 16.73 26.94 -17.35
N ALA A 264 15.81 27.55 -16.60
CA ALA A 264 14.62 28.16 -17.20
C ALA A 264 14.92 29.26 -18.23
N GLY A 265 16.04 29.98 -18.09
CA GLY A 265 16.49 30.98 -19.07
C GLY A 265 17.03 30.37 -20.38
N ASP A 266 17.38 29.08 -20.38
CA ASP A 266 17.91 28.35 -21.54
C ASP A 266 16.79 27.68 -22.36
N ALA A 267 15.54 27.81 -21.92
CA ALA A 267 14.36 27.29 -22.63
C ALA A 267 14.03 28.15 -23.86
N GLY A 268 14.91 28.15 -24.86
CA GLY A 268 14.63 28.69 -26.18
C GLY A 268 13.90 27.65 -27.03
N GLY A 269 12.60 27.87 -27.33
CA GLY A 269 11.98 27.22 -28.50
C GLY A 269 10.52 26.77 -28.37
N GLY A 270 10.01 26.50 -27.16
CA GLY A 270 8.64 26.00 -27.00
C GLY A 270 8.08 26.32 -25.62
N PHE A 271 7.60 27.53 -25.42
CA PHE A 271 6.92 27.86 -24.16
C PHE A 271 5.57 27.16 -24.12
N VAL A 272 5.30 26.47 -23.01
CA VAL A 272 3.92 26.15 -22.66
C VAL A 272 3.22 27.46 -22.37
N THR A 273 2.23 27.79 -23.19
CA THR A 273 1.45 29.04 -23.05
C THR A 273 0.59 29.00 -21.78
N GLU A 274 0.27 30.19 -21.24
CA GLU A 274 -0.70 30.27 -20.12
C GLU A 274 -2.06 29.69 -20.55
N GLU A 275 -2.44 29.84 -21.83
CA GLU A 275 -3.63 29.23 -22.41
C GLU A 275 -3.58 27.69 -22.40
N GLU A 276 -2.48 27.07 -22.82
CA GLU A 276 -2.32 25.61 -22.78
C GLU A 276 -2.37 25.08 -21.35
N LEU A 277 -1.71 25.75 -20.40
CA LEU A 277 -1.76 25.38 -18.99
C LEU A 277 -3.16 25.53 -18.41
N LYS A 278 -3.88 26.58 -18.79
CA LYS A 278 -5.27 26.75 -18.39
C LYS A 278 -6.15 25.64 -18.95
N GLN A 279 -5.97 25.26 -20.21
CA GLN A 279 -6.69 24.15 -20.84
C GLN A 279 -6.36 22.79 -20.19
N TRP A 280 -5.11 22.55 -19.81
CA TRP A 280 -4.71 21.34 -19.09
C TRP A 280 -5.29 21.31 -17.69
N ALA A 281 -5.20 22.41 -16.95
CA ALA A 281 -5.81 22.53 -15.62
C ALA A 281 -7.34 22.38 -15.65
N ASP A 282 -8.02 22.94 -16.66
CA ASP A 282 -9.46 22.78 -16.87
C ASP A 282 -9.84 21.34 -17.25
N ARG A 283 -8.95 20.60 -17.92
CA ARG A 283 -9.14 19.16 -18.17
C ARG A 283 -8.97 18.36 -16.88
N SER A 284 -7.90 18.57 -16.12
CA SER A 284 -7.68 17.87 -14.85
C SER A 284 -8.79 18.15 -13.83
N ARG A 285 -9.32 19.39 -13.77
CA ARG A 285 -10.41 19.77 -12.84
C ARG A 285 -11.76 19.13 -13.15
N ARG A 286 -12.08 18.88 -14.42
CA ARG A 286 -13.37 18.28 -14.80
C ARG A 286 -13.47 16.79 -14.46
N GLY A 287 -12.37 16.19 -13.97
CA GLY A 287 -12.22 14.75 -13.85
C GLY A 287 -12.07 14.12 -15.24
N SER A 288 -11.39 12.97 -15.30
CA SER A 288 -11.38 12.16 -16.51
C SER A 288 -12.48 11.10 -16.42
N GLN A 289 -13.40 11.11 -17.39
CA GLN A 289 -14.23 9.94 -17.64
C GLN A 289 -13.33 8.86 -18.20
N VAL A 290 -13.30 7.72 -17.53
CA VAL A 290 -12.50 6.57 -17.94
C VAL A 290 -13.44 5.50 -18.49
N VAL A 291 -13.07 4.91 -19.62
CA VAL A 291 -13.64 3.63 -20.05
C VAL A 291 -13.09 2.52 -19.18
N ARG A 292 -13.99 1.72 -18.62
CA ARG A 292 -13.65 0.38 -18.14
C ARG A 292 -13.37 -0.49 -19.37
N ASP A 293 -12.10 -0.60 -19.76
CA ASP A 293 -11.69 -1.62 -20.73
C ASP A 293 -11.82 -2.98 -20.03
N GLU A 294 -12.93 -3.68 -20.26
CA GLU A 294 -13.24 -4.96 -19.63
C GLU A 294 -12.24 -6.08 -19.97
N GLY A 295 -11.30 -5.87 -20.91
CA GLY A 295 -10.40 -6.91 -21.40
C GLY A 295 -8.90 -6.64 -21.24
N ARG A 296 -8.38 -5.44 -21.55
CA ARG A 296 -6.93 -5.30 -21.81
C ARG A 296 -6.07 -4.89 -20.61
N TRP A 297 -6.51 -3.90 -19.84
CA TRP A 297 -5.69 -3.27 -18.79
C TRP A 297 -6.31 -3.26 -17.39
N LEU A 298 -7.50 -3.84 -17.25
CA LEU A 298 -8.23 -3.91 -15.97
C LEU A 298 -7.40 -4.60 -14.86
N SER A 299 -6.56 -5.55 -15.22
CA SER A 299 -5.67 -6.29 -14.33
C SER A 299 -4.55 -5.44 -13.72
N HIS A 300 -4.27 -4.24 -14.24
CA HIS A 300 -3.32 -3.30 -13.66
C HIS A 300 -3.97 -2.24 -12.76
N VAL A 301 -5.30 -2.12 -12.78
CA VAL A 301 -6.01 -1.17 -11.93
C VAL A 301 -5.96 -1.67 -10.48
N PRO A 302 -5.58 -0.82 -9.49
CA PRO A 302 -5.51 -1.24 -8.08
C PRO A 302 -6.85 -1.75 -7.54
N ASP A 303 -6.79 -2.78 -6.69
CA ASP A 303 -7.95 -3.52 -6.17
C ASP A 303 -9.06 -2.63 -5.57
N PHE A 304 -8.67 -1.55 -4.88
CA PHE A 304 -9.59 -0.60 -4.26
C PHE A 304 -10.56 0.05 -5.27
N PHE A 305 -10.14 0.24 -6.53
CA PHE A 305 -11.00 0.83 -7.57
C PHE A 305 -12.00 -0.16 -8.17
N HIS A 306 -11.85 -1.47 -7.94
CA HIS A 306 -12.77 -2.48 -8.49
C HIS A 306 -14.08 -2.60 -7.70
N VAL A 307 -14.06 -2.28 -6.40
CA VAL A 307 -15.21 -2.48 -5.48
C VAL A 307 -16.24 -1.34 -5.53
N ARG A 308 -15.91 -0.20 -6.15
CA ARG A 308 -16.62 1.08 -5.97
C ARG A 308 -17.34 1.65 -7.20
N VAL A 309 -17.48 0.89 -8.30
CA VAL A 309 -17.96 1.48 -9.56
C VAL A 309 -19.41 1.12 -9.88
N PRO A 310 -20.40 1.99 -9.63
CA PRO A 310 -21.63 1.99 -10.42
C PRO A 310 -21.31 2.60 -11.80
N THR A 311 -21.07 1.76 -12.81
CA THR A 311 -20.84 2.25 -14.18
C THR A 311 -22.15 2.67 -14.85
N SER A 312 -22.13 3.80 -15.56
CA SER A 312 -23.11 4.06 -16.62
C SER A 312 -22.44 3.79 -17.96
N ASN A 313 -22.97 2.84 -18.74
CA ASN A 313 -22.44 2.47 -20.06
C ASN A 313 -20.96 2.04 -20.10
N GLY A 314 -20.42 1.46 -19.02
CA GLY A 314 -19.02 1.02 -18.96
C GLY A 314 -18.00 2.15 -18.72
N HIS A 315 -18.44 3.39 -18.50
CA HIS A 315 -17.57 4.48 -18.08
C HIS A 315 -17.74 4.80 -16.59
N PHE A 316 -16.68 5.31 -15.96
CA PHE A 316 -16.75 5.89 -14.62
C PHE A 316 -15.81 7.09 -14.47
N ASN A 317 -16.16 8.01 -13.58
CA ASN A 317 -15.29 9.12 -13.22
C ASN A 317 -14.45 8.73 -12.01
N VAL A 318 -13.12 8.92 -12.07
CA VAL A 318 -12.24 8.61 -10.93
C VAL A 318 -12.60 9.45 -9.70
N SER A 319 -13.09 10.67 -9.91
CA SER A 319 -13.47 11.58 -8.83
C SER A 319 -14.72 11.12 -8.05
N GLU A 320 -15.56 10.29 -8.70
CA GLU A 320 -16.70 9.62 -8.07
C GLU A 320 -16.28 8.41 -7.23
N VAL A 321 -15.13 7.79 -7.55
CA VAL A 321 -14.61 6.59 -6.86
C VAL A 321 -13.67 6.94 -5.72
N LEU A 322 -12.81 7.93 -5.94
CA LEU A 322 -11.83 8.45 -5.00
C LEU A 322 -11.98 9.99 -4.93
N THR A 323 -12.98 10.44 -4.19
CA THR A 323 -13.05 11.86 -3.82
C THR A 323 -11.83 12.22 -2.99
N SER A 324 -11.10 13.25 -3.42
CA SER A 324 -10.00 13.81 -2.66
C SER A 324 -10.47 14.07 -1.22
N SER A 325 -9.72 13.56 -0.26
CA SER A 325 -10.14 13.58 1.14
C SER A 325 -8.94 13.53 2.08
N LYS A 326 -9.19 13.92 3.33
CA LYS A 326 -8.24 13.79 4.44
C LYS A 326 -8.59 12.50 5.19
N MET A 327 -7.66 11.55 5.24
CA MET A 327 -7.85 10.25 5.89
C MET A 327 -6.68 9.93 6.80
N HIS A 328 -6.93 9.24 7.91
CA HIS A 328 -5.87 8.70 8.74
C HIS A 328 -5.39 7.36 8.16
N LEU A 329 -4.13 7.28 7.74
CA LEU A 329 -3.55 6.10 7.11
C LEU A 329 -2.34 5.61 7.89
N CYS A 330 -2.14 4.29 7.92
CA CYS A 330 -0.86 3.68 8.24
C CYS A 330 -0.18 3.21 6.95
N THR A 331 1.01 3.71 6.68
CA THR A 331 1.77 3.42 5.45
C THR A 331 2.97 2.53 5.76
N LEU A 332 3.17 1.51 4.94
CA LEU A 332 4.32 0.62 4.92
C LEU A 332 5.14 0.86 3.65
N PHE A 333 6.42 1.13 3.84
CA PHE A 333 7.43 1.17 2.77
C PHE A 333 8.42 0.02 2.97
N VAL A 334 8.69 -0.72 1.90
CA VAL A 334 9.66 -1.83 1.87
C VAL A 334 10.63 -1.61 0.72
N ASN A 335 11.91 -1.40 1.04
CA ASN A 335 12.99 -1.37 0.05
C ASN A 335 13.61 -2.76 -0.07
N PHE A 336 13.64 -3.31 -1.27
CA PHE A 336 14.35 -4.54 -1.60
C PHE A 336 15.80 -4.25 -1.99
N VAL A 337 16.71 -4.34 -1.01
CA VAL A 337 18.09 -3.82 -1.09
C VAL A 337 18.95 -4.58 -2.12
N ASN A 338 18.69 -5.87 -2.31
CA ASN A 338 19.55 -6.75 -3.10
C ASN A 338 19.22 -6.75 -4.60
N PHE A 339 18.29 -5.92 -5.06
CA PHE A 339 17.91 -5.84 -6.48
C PHE A 339 18.57 -4.61 -7.13
N PRO A 340 19.39 -4.80 -8.18
CA PRO A 340 20.15 -3.74 -8.80
C PRO A 340 19.27 -2.83 -9.67
N VAL A 341 19.42 -1.51 -9.50
CA VAL A 341 18.66 -0.48 -10.24
C VAL A 341 19.07 -0.41 -11.71
N ASP A 342 20.33 -0.71 -12.02
CA ASP A 342 20.86 -0.77 -13.39
C ASP A 342 20.40 -2.03 -14.16
N GLY A 343 19.67 -2.94 -13.50
CA GLY A 343 19.18 -4.19 -14.07
C GLY A 343 20.24 -5.28 -14.24
N ILE A 344 21.53 -4.98 -14.03
CA ILE A 344 22.63 -5.93 -14.29
C ILE A 344 22.63 -7.01 -13.20
N GLY A 345 22.33 -8.25 -13.60
CA GLY A 345 22.23 -9.37 -12.66
C GLY A 345 20.94 -9.39 -11.83
N LEU A 346 19.93 -8.63 -12.26
CA LEU A 346 18.59 -8.70 -11.67
C LEU A 346 17.97 -10.09 -11.91
N ASP A 347 17.47 -10.70 -10.85
CA ASP A 347 16.63 -11.89 -10.92
C ASP A 347 15.14 -11.46 -10.94
N PRO A 348 14.47 -11.50 -12.12
CA PRO A 348 13.07 -11.07 -12.22
C PRO A 348 12.12 -12.03 -11.51
N GLU A 349 12.44 -13.32 -11.42
CA GLU A 349 11.61 -14.33 -10.75
C GLU A 349 11.61 -14.10 -9.24
N LEU A 350 12.79 -13.87 -8.66
CA LEU A 350 12.90 -13.53 -7.24
C LEU A 350 12.23 -12.19 -6.92
N LEU A 351 12.32 -11.20 -7.82
CA LEU A 351 11.62 -9.92 -7.67
C LEU A 351 10.10 -10.10 -7.71
N ASN A 352 9.60 -10.91 -8.65
CA ASN A 352 8.18 -11.24 -8.75
C ASN A 352 7.69 -11.97 -7.51
N TRP A 353 8.42 -12.97 -7.03
CA TRP A 353 8.10 -13.64 -5.78
C TRP A 353 8.02 -12.66 -4.60
N ALA A 354 8.99 -11.74 -4.50
CA ALA A 354 9.00 -10.72 -3.44
C ALA A 354 7.78 -9.79 -3.53
N TYR A 355 7.43 -9.36 -4.75
CA TYR A 355 6.24 -8.57 -5.03
C TYR A 355 4.95 -9.33 -4.67
N SER A 356 4.76 -10.54 -5.21
CA SER A 356 3.56 -11.36 -4.97
C SER A 356 3.38 -11.64 -3.46
N LYS A 357 4.47 -11.96 -2.75
CA LYS A 357 4.42 -12.19 -1.29
C LYS A 357 4.03 -10.93 -0.52
N SER A 358 4.56 -9.77 -0.92
CA SER A 358 4.18 -8.46 -0.35
C SER A 358 2.70 -8.16 -0.55
N CYS A 359 2.19 -8.40 -1.77
CA CYS A 359 0.77 -8.24 -2.09
C CYS A 359 -0.12 -9.14 -1.23
N ARG A 360 0.23 -10.42 -1.12
CA ARG A 360 -0.53 -11.41 -0.34
C ARG A 360 -0.63 -11.01 1.13
N GLU A 361 0.49 -10.72 1.79
CA GLU A 361 0.49 -10.35 3.21
C GLU A 361 -0.25 -9.04 3.49
N THR A 362 -0.11 -8.08 2.58
CA THR A 362 -0.83 -6.81 2.66
C THR A 362 -2.35 -7.05 2.60
N ARG A 363 -2.81 -7.84 1.63
CA ARG A 363 -4.24 -8.13 1.44
C ARG A 363 -4.82 -8.98 2.57
N GLU A 364 -4.11 -10.00 3.03
CA GLU A 364 -4.54 -10.86 4.15
C GLU A 364 -4.78 -10.06 5.44
N LEU A 365 -4.03 -8.97 5.63
CA LEU A 365 -4.19 -8.04 6.74
C LEU A 365 -5.14 -6.87 6.44
N GLY A 366 -5.90 -6.94 5.34
CA GLY A 366 -6.89 -5.94 4.95
C GLY A 366 -6.30 -4.59 4.52
N GLY A 367 -5.03 -4.58 4.11
CA GLY A 367 -4.36 -3.42 3.50
C GLY A 367 -4.50 -3.40 1.99
N HIS A 368 -4.05 -2.30 1.40
CA HIS A 368 -4.00 -2.10 -0.05
C HIS A 368 -2.58 -1.89 -0.52
N VAL A 369 -2.27 -2.47 -1.67
CA VAL A 369 -1.02 -2.24 -2.39
C VAL A 369 -1.16 -0.95 -3.18
N ASP A 370 -0.17 -0.06 -3.07
CA ASP A 370 -0.08 1.14 -3.88
C ASP A 370 0.70 0.84 -5.17
N THR A 371 1.98 0.51 -5.03
CA THR A 371 2.86 0.29 -6.17
C THR A 371 4.13 -0.46 -5.76
N LEU A 372 4.80 -1.05 -6.76
CA LEU A 372 6.23 -1.30 -6.73
C LEU A 372 6.88 -0.41 -7.77
N LEU A 373 7.79 0.46 -7.33
CA LEU A 373 8.55 1.35 -8.20
C LEU A 373 10.04 1.16 -7.98
N CYS A 374 10.85 1.56 -8.95
CA CYS A 374 12.29 1.68 -8.79
C CYS A 374 12.67 3.17 -8.85
N ASP A 375 13.30 3.71 -7.80
CA ASP A 375 13.73 5.11 -7.71
C ASP A 375 15.15 5.24 -7.14
N ASP A 376 15.50 6.42 -6.62
CA ASP A 376 16.78 6.70 -5.99
C ASP A 376 17.11 5.83 -4.77
N LYS A 377 16.12 5.15 -4.21
CA LYS A 377 16.22 4.25 -3.06
C LYS A 377 16.30 2.78 -3.50
N GLY A 378 16.12 2.47 -4.78
CA GLY A 378 16.04 1.10 -5.30
C GLY A 378 14.61 0.65 -5.56
N PHE A 379 14.37 -0.66 -5.56
CA PHE A 379 13.02 -1.21 -5.66
C PHE A 379 12.27 -1.01 -4.35
N VAL A 380 11.19 -0.24 -4.41
CA VAL A 380 10.39 0.18 -3.25
C VAL A 380 8.94 -0.25 -3.43
N PHE A 381 8.52 -1.20 -2.60
CA PHE A 381 7.12 -1.59 -2.46
C PHE A 381 6.44 -0.67 -1.45
N LYS A 382 5.25 -0.19 -1.79
CA LYS A 382 4.44 0.68 -0.96
C LYS A 382 3.05 0.09 -0.76
N ALA A 383 2.61 0.07 0.49
CA ALA A 383 1.28 -0.36 0.90
C ALA A 383 0.72 0.52 2.00
N PHE A 384 -0.59 0.48 2.20
CA PHE A 384 -1.27 1.28 3.20
C PHE A 384 -2.48 0.56 3.82
N PHE A 385 -2.83 0.96 5.03
CA PHE A 385 -3.91 0.44 5.85
C PHE A 385 -4.76 1.61 6.35
N GLY A 386 -6.08 1.43 6.42
CA GLY A 386 -7.00 2.46 6.90
C GLY A 386 -7.73 3.26 5.82
N LEU A 387 -7.62 2.87 4.54
CA LEU A 387 -8.38 3.51 3.46
C LEU A 387 -9.87 3.20 3.62
N ALA A 388 -10.74 4.18 3.35
CA ALA A 388 -12.19 4.00 3.43
C ALA A 388 -12.66 2.79 2.58
N GLY A 389 -13.59 1.98 3.10
CA GLY A 389 -14.05 0.75 2.44
C GLY A 389 -13.22 -0.50 2.75
N SER A 390 -12.11 -0.36 3.48
CA SER A 390 -11.39 -1.46 4.14
C SER A 390 -11.65 -1.44 5.64
N SER A 391 -11.14 -2.44 6.37
CA SER A 391 -11.26 -2.42 7.82
C SER A 391 -10.28 -1.39 8.41
N VAL A 392 -10.81 -0.25 8.84
CA VAL A 392 -10.03 0.90 9.34
C VAL A 392 -9.51 0.68 10.77
N HIS A 393 -10.10 -0.25 11.51
CA HIS A 393 -9.69 -0.57 12.87
C HIS A 393 -8.28 -1.16 12.90
N GLU A 394 -7.45 -0.66 13.84
CA GLU A 394 -6.10 -1.18 14.11
C GLU A 394 -5.17 -1.16 12.89
N SER A 395 -5.31 -0.13 12.04
CA SER A 395 -4.49 0.06 10.84
C SER A 395 -2.98 -0.01 11.14
N GLU A 396 -2.55 0.58 12.25
CA GLU A 396 -1.18 0.54 12.74
C GLU A 396 -0.70 -0.86 13.09
N LEU A 397 -1.52 -1.64 13.81
CA LEU A 397 -1.16 -3.00 14.21
C LEU A 397 -0.96 -3.87 12.97
N ARG A 398 -1.86 -3.76 12.00
CA ARG A 398 -1.79 -4.50 10.73
C ARG A 398 -0.59 -4.10 9.89
N GLY A 399 -0.28 -2.80 9.81
CA GLY A 399 0.93 -2.32 9.13
C GLY A 399 2.21 -2.91 9.75
N VAL A 400 2.28 -2.97 11.08
CA VAL A 400 3.44 -3.56 11.78
C VAL A 400 3.48 -5.08 11.64
N MET A 401 2.33 -5.76 11.72
CA MET A 401 2.26 -7.21 11.50
C MET A 401 2.68 -7.58 10.08
N CYS A 402 2.25 -6.82 9.07
CA CYS A 402 2.67 -7.01 7.68
C CYS A 402 4.19 -6.89 7.57
N ALA A 403 4.78 -5.84 8.14
CA ALA A 403 6.23 -5.67 8.16
C ALA A 403 6.96 -6.86 8.81
N LEU A 404 6.49 -7.34 9.96
CA LEU A 404 7.10 -8.48 10.66
C LEU A 404 7.01 -9.79 9.86
N LYS A 405 5.85 -10.08 9.28
CA LYS A 405 5.65 -11.27 8.42
C LYS A 405 6.55 -11.22 7.18
N LEU A 406 6.65 -10.06 6.55
CA LEU A 406 7.51 -9.86 5.39
C LEU A 406 8.99 -9.98 5.76
N LEU A 407 9.44 -9.41 6.89
CA LEU A 407 10.81 -9.59 7.37
C LEU A 407 11.15 -11.06 7.57
N ALA A 408 10.24 -11.85 8.15
CA ALA A 408 10.43 -13.27 8.35
C ALA A 408 10.49 -14.05 7.01
N ALA A 409 9.58 -13.74 6.08
CA ALA A 409 9.54 -14.39 4.76
C ALA A 409 10.77 -14.07 3.91
N PHE A 410 11.17 -12.80 3.84
CA PHE A 410 12.32 -12.35 3.04
C PHE A 410 13.64 -12.87 3.59
N LYS A 411 13.79 -12.91 4.91
CA LYS A 411 14.98 -13.52 5.53
C LYS A 411 15.15 -14.99 5.12
N LYS A 412 14.07 -15.78 5.04
CA LYS A 412 14.12 -17.19 4.62
C LYS A 412 14.54 -17.36 3.15
N ARG A 413 14.19 -16.41 2.28
CA ARG A 413 14.53 -16.43 0.84
C ARG A 413 15.78 -15.61 0.49
N GLY A 414 16.57 -15.18 1.49
CA GLY A 414 17.80 -14.42 1.25
C GLY A 414 17.60 -12.99 0.72
N ILE A 415 16.37 -12.48 0.73
CA ILE A 415 16.07 -11.10 0.31
C ILE A 415 16.31 -10.17 1.49
N THR A 416 17.22 -9.21 1.30
CA THR A 416 17.46 -8.18 2.32
C THR A 416 16.55 -6.99 2.09
N THR A 417 15.80 -6.62 3.13
CA THR A 417 14.86 -5.50 3.07
C THR A 417 15.10 -4.47 4.14
N LYS A 418 14.82 -3.21 3.84
CA LYS A 418 14.68 -2.14 4.83
C LYS A 418 13.24 -1.68 4.85
N MET A 419 12.61 -1.56 6.01
CA MET A 419 11.19 -1.21 6.10
C MET A 419 10.95 0.00 7.00
N GLY A 420 9.93 0.78 6.64
CA GLY A 420 9.47 1.93 7.42
C GLY A 420 7.96 1.91 7.55
N VAL A 421 7.45 2.07 8.78
CA VAL A 421 6.02 2.16 9.05
C VAL A 421 5.71 3.46 9.79
N ALA A 422 4.77 4.24 9.28
CA ALA A 422 4.28 5.42 9.99
C ALA A 422 2.77 5.55 9.80
N SER A 423 2.13 6.33 10.67
CA SER A 423 0.73 6.65 10.54
C SER A 423 0.45 8.10 10.89
N GLY A 424 -0.55 8.66 10.21
CA GLY A 424 -0.95 10.06 10.36
C GLY A 424 -2.03 10.45 9.37
N GLU A 425 -2.50 11.69 9.53
CA GLU A 425 -3.44 12.28 8.60
C GLU A 425 -2.78 12.48 7.24
N SER A 426 -3.45 12.02 6.20
CA SER A 426 -2.95 12.00 4.83
C SER A 426 -3.99 12.58 3.90
N PHE A 427 -3.53 13.43 2.97
CA PHE A 427 -4.29 13.70 1.77
C PHE A 427 -4.30 12.43 0.92
N VAL A 428 -5.48 12.02 0.47
CA VAL A 428 -5.66 10.96 -0.51
C VAL A 428 -6.50 11.54 -1.63
N GLY A 429 -5.98 11.51 -2.85
CA GLY A 429 -6.70 12.07 -3.98
C GLY A 429 -6.21 11.53 -5.30
N GLU A 430 -7.02 11.77 -6.32
CA GLU A 430 -6.67 11.46 -7.69
C GLU A 430 -5.62 12.42 -8.24
N MET A 431 -4.75 11.88 -9.09
CA MET A 431 -3.87 12.65 -9.95
C MET A 431 -4.37 12.50 -11.38
N VAL A 432 -4.86 13.57 -11.99
CA VAL A 432 -5.35 13.57 -13.37
C VAL A 432 -4.36 14.32 -14.26
N GLY A 433 -3.73 13.58 -15.17
CA GLY A 433 -2.82 14.12 -16.17
C GLY A 433 -3.49 15.18 -17.02
N GLY A 434 -2.79 16.28 -17.33
CA GLY A 434 -3.32 17.38 -18.13
C GLY A 434 -3.59 16.99 -19.58
N SER A 435 -2.96 15.90 -20.05
CA SER A 435 -3.28 15.27 -21.33
C SER A 435 -4.69 14.67 -21.36
N GLY A 436 -5.23 14.30 -20.19
CA GLY A 436 -6.42 13.45 -20.03
C GLY A 436 -6.15 11.97 -20.30
N LYS A 437 -4.89 11.55 -20.45
CA LYS A 437 -4.48 10.18 -20.81
C LYS A 437 -3.82 9.40 -19.67
N TYR A 438 -3.61 10.07 -18.55
CA TYR A 438 -3.06 9.49 -17.34
C TYR A 438 -3.99 9.79 -16.17
N VAL A 439 -4.35 8.75 -15.42
CA VAL A 439 -4.97 8.92 -14.12
C VAL A 439 -4.24 8.06 -13.11
N GLY A 440 -3.70 8.70 -12.09
CA GLY A 440 -3.08 8.11 -10.92
C GLY A 440 -3.86 8.45 -9.66
N PHE A 441 -3.36 7.95 -8.53
CA PHE A 441 -3.80 8.38 -7.22
C PHE A 441 -2.54 8.61 -6.41
N THR A 442 -2.63 9.51 -5.45
CA THR A 442 -1.49 9.88 -4.64
C THR A 442 -1.91 10.09 -3.21
N MET A 443 -0.99 9.76 -2.33
CA MET A 443 -1.12 9.95 -0.90
C MET A 443 0.02 10.82 -0.45
N MET A 444 -0.31 11.94 0.18
CA MET A 444 0.64 12.95 0.61
C MET A 444 0.43 13.22 2.09
N SER A 445 1.50 13.08 2.87
CA SER A 445 1.48 13.25 4.32
C SER A 445 2.90 13.33 4.84
N SER A 446 3.18 14.35 5.62
CA SER A 446 4.44 14.52 6.31
C SER A 446 4.61 13.48 7.42
N SER A 447 3.52 13.08 8.08
CA SER A 447 3.51 12.21 9.26
C SER A 447 3.21 10.74 8.97
N GLY A 448 2.42 10.43 7.94
CA GLY A 448 2.04 9.07 7.56
C GLY A 448 2.89 8.49 6.42
N VAL A 449 3.07 9.23 5.32
CA VAL A 449 3.68 8.72 4.08
C VAL A 449 5.17 9.06 4.02
N THR A 450 5.50 10.35 4.07
CA THR A 450 6.89 10.86 4.03
C THR A 450 7.70 10.30 5.18
N LEU A 451 7.17 10.31 6.41
CA LEU A 451 7.86 9.73 7.55
C LEU A 451 8.16 8.24 7.37
N ALA A 452 7.20 7.43 6.88
CA ALA A 452 7.42 6.00 6.63
C ALA A 452 8.54 5.77 5.60
N ALA A 453 8.53 6.50 4.48
CA ALA A 453 9.59 6.43 3.47
C ALA A 453 10.97 6.82 4.05
N ARG A 454 11.03 7.86 4.89
CA ARG A 454 12.29 8.28 5.54
C ARG A 454 12.77 7.26 6.57
N LEU A 455 11.88 6.65 7.33
CA LEU A 455 12.21 5.57 8.28
C LEU A 455 12.79 4.35 7.55
N MET A 456 12.19 3.96 6.42
CA MET A 456 12.70 2.88 5.56
C MET A 456 14.15 3.14 5.15
N THR A 457 14.50 4.36 4.71
CA THR A 457 15.89 4.69 4.31
C THR A 457 16.90 4.61 5.46
N LYS A 458 16.42 4.69 6.71
CA LYS A 458 17.25 4.67 7.93
C LYS A 458 17.25 3.33 8.65
N ALA A 459 16.37 2.41 8.28
CA ALA A 459 16.34 1.08 8.86
C ALA A 459 17.61 0.32 8.52
N ASP A 460 18.06 -0.51 9.47
CA ASP A 460 19.14 -1.46 9.23
C ASP A 460 18.70 -2.49 8.18
N PRO A 461 19.62 -3.04 7.37
CA PRO A 461 19.31 -4.17 6.50
C PRO A 461 18.67 -5.32 7.28
N GLY A 462 17.51 -5.81 6.81
CA GLY A 462 16.73 -6.85 7.49
C GLY A 462 15.92 -6.36 8.69
N ALA A 463 15.61 -5.06 8.78
CA ALA A 463 14.84 -4.49 9.89
C ALA A 463 13.74 -3.52 9.42
N ALA A 464 12.77 -3.31 10.31
CA ALA A 464 11.78 -2.25 10.21
C ALA A 464 12.04 -1.17 11.26
N LEU A 465 11.70 0.08 10.93
CA LEU A 465 11.56 1.18 11.89
C LEU A 465 10.13 1.71 11.84
N VAL A 466 9.55 2.02 13.00
CA VAL A 466 8.21 2.60 13.11
C VAL A 466 8.23 3.97 13.78
N SER A 467 7.27 4.81 13.39
CA SER A 467 7.06 6.13 13.99
C SER A 467 6.52 6.05 15.43
N SER A 468 6.54 7.19 16.11
CA SER A 468 5.92 7.32 17.44
C SER A 468 4.39 7.11 17.43
N SER A 469 3.70 7.50 16.36
CA SER A 469 2.24 7.31 16.23
C SER A 469 1.88 5.84 16.15
N VAL A 470 2.63 5.06 15.37
CA VAL A 470 2.47 3.60 15.25
C VAL A 470 2.82 2.91 16.56
N TYR A 471 3.95 3.27 17.19
CA TYR A 471 4.35 2.71 18.48
C TYR A 471 3.25 2.90 19.53
N LYS A 472 2.74 4.12 19.73
CA LYS A 472 1.70 4.40 20.73
C LYS A 472 0.44 3.57 20.57
N GLN A 473 0.03 3.30 19.33
CA GLN A 473 -1.21 2.56 19.04
C GLN A 473 -1.04 1.03 19.08
N THR A 474 0.20 0.56 19.04
CA THR A 474 0.54 -0.89 19.05
C THR A 474 1.24 -1.33 20.33
N GLN A 475 1.41 -0.41 21.29
CA GLN A 475 1.90 -0.72 22.63
C GLN A 475 0.99 -1.74 23.30
N GLY A 476 1.55 -2.89 23.66
CA GLY A 476 0.82 -4.01 24.27
C GLY A 476 0.66 -5.22 23.34
N SER A 477 0.57 -4.99 22.02
CA SER A 477 0.45 -6.05 21.02
C SER A 477 1.77 -6.34 20.29
N ILE A 478 2.70 -5.38 20.29
CA ILE A 478 4.01 -5.52 19.64
C ILE A 478 5.14 -5.28 20.65
N LEU A 479 6.15 -6.15 20.60
CA LEU A 479 7.42 -5.95 21.30
C LEU A 479 8.36 -5.08 20.48
N TYR A 480 8.97 -4.10 21.14
CA TYR A 480 9.88 -3.14 20.51
C TYR A 480 11.26 -3.14 21.15
N LYS A 481 12.28 -2.92 20.32
CA LYS A 481 13.60 -2.43 20.74
C LYS A 481 13.68 -0.93 20.51
N PHE A 482 14.30 -0.24 21.45
CA PHE A 482 14.41 1.23 21.44
C PHE A 482 15.71 1.74 20.80
N GLU A 483 16.62 0.85 20.39
CA GLU A 483 17.94 1.20 19.86
C GLU A 483 18.08 0.66 18.43
N ASN A 484 18.49 1.53 17.50
CA ASN A 484 19.02 1.13 16.20
C ASN A 484 20.49 0.65 16.36
N THR A 485 21.13 0.14 15.31
CA THR A 485 22.54 -0.29 15.39
C THR A 485 23.50 0.83 15.83
N ALA A 486 23.10 2.09 15.66
CA ALA A 486 23.85 3.26 16.12
C ALA A 486 23.57 3.65 17.60
N GLY A 487 22.73 2.90 18.32
CA GLY A 487 22.39 3.13 19.73
C GLY A 487 21.51 4.34 20.01
N THR A 488 20.90 4.97 18.98
CA THR A 488 20.12 6.20 19.16
C THR A 488 18.61 5.96 19.16
N ARG A 489 17.90 6.60 20.09
CA ARG A 489 16.42 6.56 20.20
C ARG A 489 15.71 7.57 19.31
N THR A 490 16.44 8.57 18.83
CA THR A 490 15.94 9.63 17.96
C THR A 490 16.77 9.73 16.70
N MET A 491 16.12 10.17 15.61
CA MET A 491 16.75 10.35 14.31
C MET A 491 16.36 11.67 13.69
N ARG A 492 17.34 12.36 13.08
CA ARG A 492 17.08 13.48 12.17
C ARG A 492 16.81 12.93 10.77
N LEU A 493 15.70 13.35 10.17
CA LEU A 493 15.25 12.89 8.86
C LEU A 493 15.19 14.07 7.90
N LYS A 494 15.56 13.84 6.62
CA LYS A 494 15.52 14.88 5.58
C LYS A 494 14.10 15.44 5.48
N GLY A 495 13.96 16.76 5.50
CA GLY A 495 12.67 17.46 5.39
C GLY A 495 11.82 17.48 6.66
N ILE A 496 12.26 16.86 7.77
CA ILE A 496 11.53 16.85 9.03
C ILE A 496 12.30 17.68 10.07
N SER A 497 11.68 18.76 10.53
CA SER A 497 12.32 19.79 11.37
C SER A 497 12.71 19.29 12.76
N LYS A 498 11.88 18.45 13.38
CA LYS A 498 12.13 17.90 14.73
C LYS A 498 12.70 16.48 14.63
N PRO A 499 13.73 16.13 15.42
CA PRO A 499 14.16 14.75 15.57
C PRO A 499 12.98 13.85 15.95
N GLN A 500 12.86 12.72 15.28
CA GLN A 500 11.77 11.77 15.49
C GLN A 500 12.23 10.62 16.38
N PHE A 501 11.40 10.21 17.33
CA PHE A 501 11.61 8.93 18.02
C PHE A 501 11.24 7.80 17.07
N VAL A 502 12.10 6.78 17.05
CA VAL A 502 11.95 5.60 16.20
C VAL A 502 11.99 4.34 17.03
N PHE A 503 11.23 3.33 16.63
CA PHE A 503 11.09 2.08 17.37
C PHE A 503 11.27 0.91 16.42
N LYS A 504 11.98 -0.14 16.84
CA LYS A 504 12.20 -1.34 16.03
C LYS A 504 11.27 -2.46 16.49
N PRO A 505 10.22 -2.82 15.73
CA PRO A 505 9.34 -3.92 16.10
C PRO A 505 10.12 -5.24 16.00
N VAL A 506 9.88 -6.14 16.94
CA VAL A 506 10.60 -7.41 17.07
C VAL A 506 9.69 -8.60 16.85
N ALA A 507 8.53 -8.59 17.52
CA ALA A 507 7.57 -9.69 17.48
C ALA A 507 6.18 -9.19 17.90
N HIS A 508 5.15 -9.90 17.46
CA HIS A 508 3.81 -9.78 18.00
C HIS A 508 3.70 -10.56 19.31
N THR A 509 3.01 -10.01 20.31
CA THR A 509 2.94 -10.63 21.65
C THR A 509 2.13 -11.92 21.67
N GLY A 510 1.12 -12.05 20.82
CA GLY A 510 0.36 -13.30 20.66
C GLY A 510 1.19 -14.47 20.14
N ASP A 511 2.26 -14.21 19.37
CA ASP A 511 3.14 -15.26 18.85
C ASP A 511 4.03 -15.86 19.96
N LEU A 512 4.09 -15.21 21.12
CA LEU A 512 4.88 -15.63 22.27
C LEU A 512 4.09 -16.44 23.29
N GLU A 513 2.75 -16.47 23.21
CA GLU A 513 1.89 -17.24 24.13
C GLU A 513 2.13 -18.77 24.03
N GLY A 514 2.84 -19.23 22.99
CA GLY A 514 3.32 -20.62 22.84
C GLY A 514 4.83 -20.83 23.05
N SER A 515 5.62 -19.80 23.39
CA SER A 515 7.09 -19.91 23.46
C SER A 515 7.60 -20.16 24.89
N PRO A 516 8.55 -21.09 25.11
CA PRO A 516 9.08 -21.43 26.44
C PRO A 516 9.81 -20.27 27.16
N MET A 517 10.02 -19.13 26.49
CA MET A 517 10.62 -17.92 27.08
C MET A 517 9.67 -17.06 27.94
N VAL A 518 8.34 -17.26 27.87
CA VAL A 518 7.37 -16.43 28.63
C VAL A 518 7.31 -16.75 30.12
N ARG A 519 7.89 -17.87 30.58
CA ARG A 519 7.93 -18.18 32.02
C ARG A 519 8.77 -17.21 32.86
N ASN A 520 9.63 -16.36 32.26
CA ASN A 520 10.59 -15.54 33.02
C ASN A 520 10.64 -14.03 32.69
N ALA A 521 9.72 -13.45 31.91
CA ALA A 521 9.75 -12.00 31.60
C ALA A 521 8.47 -11.29 32.06
N GLY A 522 8.40 -10.98 33.35
CA GLY A 522 7.35 -10.14 33.92
C GLY A 522 7.55 -8.65 33.63
N ALA A 523 6.60 -8.04 32.92
CA ALA A 523 5.96 -6.76 33.26
C ALA A 523 5.02 -6.28 32.13
N ALA A 524 3.80 -6.83 32.12
CA ALA A 524 2.66 -6.23 31.41
C ALA A 524 2.33 -4.82 31.99
N PRO A 525 1.56 -3.97 31.29
CA PRO A 525 1.16 -2.64 31.76
C PRO A 525 0.61 -2.72 33.19
N ARG A 526 1.21 -1.97 34.11
CA ARG A 526 0.86 -2.03 35.53
C ARG A 526 -0.32 -1.10 35.82
N ILE A 527 -1.48 -1.67 36.11
CA ILE A 527 -2.53 -1.00 36.88
C ILE A 527 -1.95 -0.68 38.26
N ARG A 528 -2.21 0.52 38.80
CA ARG A 528 -1.78 0.88 40.16
C ARG A 528 -2.25 -0.19 41.14
N ILE A 529 -1.38 -0.64 42.04
CA ILE A 529 -1.65 -1.74 42.97
C ILE A 529 -2.98 -1.50 43.73
N GLU A 530 -3.21 -0.28 44.19
CA GLU A 530 -4.46 0.10 44.87
C GLU A 530 -5.71 -0.05 43.98
N THR A 531 -5.63 0.35 42.71
CA THR A 531 -6.73 0.20 41.75
C THR A 531 -7.00 -1.26 41.41
N ARG A 532 -5.93 -2.05 41.31
CA ARG A 532 -6.00 -3.49 41.07
C ARG A 532 -6.67 -4.21 42.25
N SER A 533 -6.21 -3.95 43.47
CA SER A 533 -6.79 -4.53 44.69
C SER A 533 -8.26 -4.20 44.85
N ARG A 534 -8.68 -2.97 44.52
CA ARG A 534 -10.10 -2.60 44.51
C ARG A 534 -10.90 -3.38 43.47
N LEU A 535 -10.41 -3.50 42.24
CA LEU A 535 -11.08 -4.27 41.19
C LEU A 535 -11.20 -5.75 41.56
N ASP A 536 -10.14 -6.35 42.11
CA ASP A 536 -10.13 -7.75 42.56
C ASP A 536 -11.16 -7.98 43.69
N GLU A 537 -11.16 -7.15 44.74
CA GLU A 537 -12.12 -7.23 45.84
C GLU A 537 -13.58 -7.14 45.34
N MET A 538 -13.83 -6.27 44.36
CA MET A 538 -15.16 -6.06 43.81
C MET A 538 -15.63 -7.25 42.96
N ILE A 539 -14.72 -7.83 42.16
CA ILE A 539 -15.00 -9.02 41.34
C ILE A 539 -15.24 -10.24 42.24
N GLU A 540 -14.46 -10.41 43.30
CA GLU A 540 -14.66 -11.48 44.29
C GLU A 540 -15.97 -11.31 45.07
N ARG A 541 -16.38 -10.08 45.39
CA ARG A 541 -17.71 -9.82 45.98
C ARG A 541 -18.84 -10.20 45.03
N LEU A 542 -18.69 -9.97 43.73
CA LEU A 542 -19.67 -10.40 42.72
C LEU A 542 -19.69 -11.92 42.51
N ALA A 543 -18.55 -12.59 42.68
CA ALA A 543 -18.44 -14.05 42.62
C ALA A 543 -19.09 -14.77 43.82
N GLY A 544 -19.52 -14.02 44.84
CA GLY A 544 -20.01 -14.58 46.10
C GLY A 544 -18.91 -15.13 47.02
N SER A 545 -17.62 -14.89 46.70
CA SER A 545 -16.46 -15.38 47.46
C SER A 545 -16.00 -14.42 48.57
N GLY A 546 -16.68 -13.27 48.75
CA GLY A 546 -16.46 -12.37 49.88
C GLY A 546 -16.97 -12.99 51.18
N GLY A 547 -16.05 -13.54 51.97
CA GLY A 547 -16.33 -14.10 53.28
C GLY A 547 -17.06 -13.11 54.20
N GLY A 548 -18.33 -13.38 54.46
CA GLY A 548 -18.96 -12.95 55.69
C GLY A 548 -18.25 -13.65 56.85
N SER A 549 -17.71 -12.87 57.79
CA SER A 549 -17.33 -13.38 59.11
C SER A 549 -18.45 -14.27 59.67
N PRO A 550 -18.14 -15.44 60.25
CA PRO A 550 -19.12 -16.28 60.92
C PRO A 550 -19.56 -15.58 62.22
N GLY A 551 -20.58 -14.72 62.16
CA GLY A 551 -20.94 -13.95 63.35
C GLY A 551 -22.15 -13.02 63.30
N SER A 552 -22.89 -12.91 62.19
CA SER A 552 -24.13 -12.12 62.20
C SER A 552 -25.24 -12.82 61.44
N ASN A 553 -26.16 -13.40 62.20
CA ASN A 553 -27.49 -13.81 61.77
C ASN A 553 -28.29 -12.56 61.36
N GLU A 554 -28.11 -12.08 60.13
CA GLU A 554 -29.14 -11.34 59.42
C GLU A 554 -29.16 -11.84 57.98
N SER A 555 -30.00 -12.85 57.77
CA SER A 555 -30.45 -13.32 56.48
C SER A 555 -31.28 -12.22 55.80
N SER A 556 -30.60 -11.27 55.19
CA SER A 556 -31.12 -10.49 54.07
C SER A 556 -30.18 -10.73 52.89
N PRO A 557 -30.64 -11.33 51.79
CA PRO A 557 -29.82 -11.42 50.59
C PRO A 557 -29.54 -9.98 50.14
N GLY A 558 -28.32 -9.51 50.37
CA GLY A 558 -27.88 -8.22 49.83
C GLY A 558 -28.10 -8.19 48.32
N PRO A 559 -28.32 -7.00 47.73
CA PRO A 559 -28.77 -6.90 46.34
C PRO A 559 -27.79 -7.63 45.41
N LEU A 560 -28.30 -8.67 44.73
CA LEU A 560 -27.63 -9.39 43.66
C LEU A 560 -27.45 -8.43 42.48
N GLY A 561 -26.35 -7.67 42.49
CA GLY A 561 -25.96 -6.82 41.37
C GLY A 561 -25.24 -5.55 41.78
N GLY A 562 -24.21 -5.19 41.01
CA GLY A 562 -23.49 -3.93 41.13
C GLY A 562 -23.22 -3.35 39.76
N VAL A 563 -23.31 -2.02 39.63
CA VAL A 563 -22.92 -1.28 38.42
C VAL A 563 -21.63 -0.53 38.70
N PHE A 564 -20.63 -0.76 37.86
CA PHE A 564 -19.33 -0.10 37.97
C PHE A 564 -19.04 0.74 36.74
N VAL A 565 -18.67 2.01 36.97
CA VAL A 565 -18.39 2.98 35.92
C VAL A 565 -16.93 3.39 36.00
N ILE A 566 -16.15 3.03 34.99
CA ILE A 566 -14.76 3.51 34.82
C ILE A 566 -14.80 4.76 33.95
N SER A 567 -14.62 5.93 34.58
CA SER A 567 -14.58 7.23 33.91
C SER A 567 -13.16 7.80 33.87
N GLY A 568 -12.86 8.60 32.85
CA GLY A 568 -11.58 9.28 32.68
C GLY A 568 -11.36 9.71 31.24
N ASP A 569 -10.36 10.55 31.00
CA ASP A 569 -10.03 11.05 29.66
C ASP A 569 -9.53 9.94 28.72
N ALA A 570 -9.60 10.18 27.40
CA ALA A 570 -9.06 9.28 26.40
C ALA A 570 -7.56 9.02 26.66
N GLY A 571 -7.13 7.76 26.58
CA GLY A 571 -5.73 7.37 26.85
C GLY A 571 -5.37 7.11 28.32
N MET A 572 -6.28 7.31 29.29
CA MET A 572 -6.03 7.05 30.72
C MET A 572 -6.00 5.56 31.13
N GLY A 573 -5.98 4.64 30.15
CA GLY A 573 -5.92 3.19 30.41
C GLY A 573 -7.26 2.52 30.76
N LYS A 574 -8.40 3.15 30.45
CA LYS A 574 -9.74 2.59 30.71
C LYS A 574 -9.93 1.20 30.09
N SER A 575 -9.53 1.01 28.82
CA SER A 575 -9.61 -0.28 28.13
C SER A 575 -8.69 -1.33 28.77
N THR A 576 -7.54 -0.92 29.29
CA THR A 576 -6.62 -1.79 30.04
C THR A 576 -7.22 -2.23 31.37
N MET A 577 -7.91 -1.34 32.08
CA MET A 577 -8.63 -1.68 33.32
C MET A 577 -9.80 -2.64 33.05
N LEU A 578 -10.57 -2.43 31.98
CA LEU A 578 -11.63 -3.33 31.57
C LEU A 578 -11.11 -4.72 31.17
N SER A 579 -10.01 -4.78 30.41
CA SER A 579 -9.39 -6.06 30.01
C SER A 579 -8.85 -6.84 31.21
N TYR A 580 -8.27 -6.14 32.18
CA TYR A 580 -7.85 -6.76 33.45
C TYR A 580 -9.04 -7.28 34.24
N ALA A 581 -10.11 -6.49 34.39
CA ALA A 581 -11.31 -6.89 35.12
C ALA A 581 -11.98 -8.11 34.48
N GLN A 582 -12.06 -8.14 33.14
CA GLN A 582 -12.52 -9.31 32.38
C GLN A 582 -11.67 -10.54 32.68
N SER A 583 -10.34 -10.44 32.55
CA SER A 583 -9.41 -11.54 32.80
C SER A 583 -9.38 -12.00 34.26
N ALA A 584 -9.71 -11.13 35.20
CA ALA A 584 -9.82 -11.47 36.62
C ALA A 584 -11.13 -12.20 36.91
N ALA A 585 -12.24 -11.75 36.33
CA ALA A 585 -13.55 -12.39 36.46
C ALA A 585 -13.59 -13.78 35.77
N GLU A 586 -12.99 -13.93 34.60
CA GLU A 586 -12.91 -15.22 33.87
C GLU A 586 -12.11 -16.30 34.63
N ARG A 587 -11.29 -15.92 35.60
CA ARG A 587 -10.53 -16.85 36.45
C ARG A 587 -11.31 -17.36 37.66
N LEU A 588 -12.50 -16.81 37.94
CA LEU A 588 -13.35 -17.24 39.04
C LEU A 588 -14.42 -18.19 38.52
N ASP A 589 -14.56 -19.34 39.19
CA ASP A 589 -15.63 -20.29 38.89
C ASP A 589 -17.00 -19.68 39.22
N GLY A 590 -17.97 -19.89 38.33
CA GLY A 590 -19.35 -19.41 38.52
C GLY A 590 -19.63 -17.98 38.02
N ILE A 591 -18.66 -17.30 37.40
CA ILE A 591 -18.90 -16.03 36.71
C ILE A 591 -18.95 -16.23 35.19
N LEU A 592 -20.07 -15.84 34.57
CA LEU A 592 -20.16 -15.66 33.13
C LEU A 592 -19.79 -14.22 32.78
N VAL A 593 -18.71 -14.03 32.01
CA VAL A 593 -18.30 -12.70 31.54
C VAL A 593 -18.85 -12.45 30.13
N ILE A 594 -19.61 -11.37 29.98
CA ILE A 594 -20.15 -10.92 28.69
C ILE A 594 -19.60 -9.53 28.40
N SER A 595 -18.80 -9.40 27.35
CA SER A 595 -18.26 -8.11 26.91
C SER A 595 -19.13 -7.54 25.79
N VAL A 596 -19.62 -6.32 25.98
CA VAL A 596 -20.40 -5.60 24.96
C VAL A 596 -19.79 -4.21 24.77
N GLN A 597 -19.43 -3.92 23.53
CA GLN A 597 -18.92 -2.60 23.15
C GLN A 597 -20.02 -1.78 22.51
N GLY A 598 -20.25 -0.57 23.06
CA GLY A 598 -21.10 0.42 22.42
C GLY A 598 -20.48 0.85 21.09
N SER A 599 -21.14 0.56 19.98
CA SER A 599 -20.78 1.06 18.66
C SER A 599 -21.77 2.13 18.23
N SER A 600 -21.27 3.27 17.75
CA SER A 600 -22.08 4.31 17.09
C SER A 600 -22.69 3.83 15.76
N VAL A 601 -22.35 2.62 15.29
CA VAL A 601 -22.93 1.97 14.12
C VAL A 601 -24.26 1.26 14.45
N ASN A 602 -24.52 0.95 15.73
CA ASN A 602 -25.74 0.26 16.17
C ASN A 602 -26.79 1.20 16.81
N VAL A 603 -26.81 2.48 16.42
CA VAL A 603 -27.85 3.43 16.85
C VAL A 603 -29.21 3.12 16.20
N ALA A 604 -29.24 2.35 15.11
CA ALA A 604 -30.46 2.02 14.37
C ALA A 604 -31.32 0.91 15.02
N GLY A 605 -30.80 0.17 16.00
CA GLY A 605 -31.54 -0.87 16.71
C GLY A 605 -31.79 -0.48 18.17
N PRO A 606 -33.05 -0.26 18.62
CA PRO A 606 -33.31 -0.01 20.02
C PRO A 606 -32.69 -1.12 20.88
N MET A 607 -32.03 -0.72 21.96
CA MET A 607 -31.48 -1.64 22.96
C MET A 607 -30.40 -2.63 22.43
N HIS A 608 -29.61 -2.28 21.40
CA HIS A 608 -28.57 -3.16 20.85
C HIS A 608 -27.66 -3.79 21.92
N GLY A 609 -27.13 -2.97 22.84
CA GLY A 609 -26.29 -3.48 23.92
C GLY A 609 -27.01 -4.51 24.79
N ALA A 610 -28.26 -4.24 25.18
CA ALA A 610 -29.07 -5.16 25.98
C ALA A 610 -29.45 -6.43 25.19
N ARG A 611 -29.75 -6.35 23.89
CA ARG A 611 -30.04 -7.53 23.04
C ARG A 611 -28.83 -8.45 22.93
N THR A 612 -27.63 -7.89 22.81
CA THR A 612 -26.39 -8.68 22.78
C THR A 612 -26.15 -9.38 24.12
N VAL A 613 -26.37 -8.70 25.25
CA VAL A 613 -26.30 -9.32 26.58
C VAL A 613 -27.34 -10.45 26.70
N LEU A 614 -28.62 -10.15 26.47
CA LEU A 614 -29.72 -11.11 26.62
C LEU A 614 -29.58 -12.32 25.70
N SER A 615 -29.23 -12.14 24.43
CA SER A 615 -29.03 -13.27 23.51
C SER A 615 -27.87 -14.17 23.91
N THR A 616 -26.80 -13.60 24.46
CA THR A 616 -25.65 -14.37 24.95
C THR A 616 -25.99 -15.13 26.23
N MET A 617 -26.74 -14.51 27.14
CA MET A 617 -27.29 -15.18 28.33
C MET A 617 -28.21 -16.34 27.94
N LEU A 618 -29.18 -16.12 27.04
CA LEU A 618 -30.11 -17.15 26.60
C LEU A 618 -29.39 -18.34 25.93
N LYS A 619 -28.36 -18.08 25.13
CA LYS A 619 -27.52 -19.15 24.56
C LYS A 619 -26.79 -19.94 25.64
N HIS A 620 -26.25 -19.27 26.64
CA HIS A 620 -25.55 -19.92 27.75
C HIS A 620 -26.49 -20.83 28.55
N PHE A 621 -27.75 -20.43 28.75
CA PHE A 621 -28.77 -21.26 29.42
C PHE A 621 -29.34 -22.37 28.54
N GLY A 622 -28.91 -22.54 27.29
CA GLY A 622 -29.42 -23.59 26.38
C GLY A 622 -30.70 -23.21 25.62
N GLY A 623 -31.00 -21.91 25.52
CA GLY A 623 -32.16 -21.36 24.83
C GLY A 623 -33.26 -20.85 25.78
N ALA A 624 -34.27 -20.19 25.23
CA ALA A 624 -35.32 -19.53 26.01
C ALA A 624 -36.12 -20.49 26.90
N ALA A 625 -36.41 -21.69 26.43
CA ALA A 625 -37.13 -22.71 27.20
C ALA A 625 -36.32 -23.22 28.42
N ALA A 626 -35.01 -23.37 28.26
CA ALA A 626 -34.13 -23.81 29.33
C ALA A 626 -33.83 -22.67 30.32
N ALA A 627 -33.74 -21.43 29.83
CA ALA A 627 -33.66 -20.23 30.68
C ALA A 627 -34.94 -20.04 31.52
N ALA A 628 -36.13 -20.23 30.93
CA ALA A 628 -37.42 -20.18 31.61
C ALA A 628 -37.51 -21.20 32.76
N HIS A 629 -37.09 -22.43 32.48
CA HIS A 629 -37.04 -23.52 33.46
C HIS A 629 -36.02 -23.24 34.57
N ALA A 630 -34.93 -22.51 34.29
CA ALA A 630 -33.91 -22.16 35.29
C ALA A 630 -34.36 -21.08 36.28
N ILE A 631 -35.39 -20.29 35.94
CA ILE A 631 -35.95 -19.22 36.78
C ILE A 631 -37.38 -19.50 37.25
N ASP A 632 -37.89 -20.72 37.03
CA ASP A 632 -39.25 -21.16 37.41
C ASP A 632 -40.36 -20.29 36.77
N ALA A 633 -40.13 -19.78 35.56
CA ALA A 633 -41.09 -18.96 34.80
C ALA A 633 -41.94 -19.82 33.84
N THR A 634 -43.20 -19.44 33.64
CA THR A 634 -44.09 -20.22 32.76
C THR A 634 -43.73 -19.99 31.27
N PRO A 635 -44.00 -20.95 30.37
CA PRO A 635 -43.76 -20.76 28.93
C PRO A 635 -44.48 -19.55 28.33
N GLU A 636 -45.60 -19.13 28.95
CA GLU A 636 -46.40 -17.97 28.56
C GLU A 636 -45.67 -16.64 28.87
N ASP A 637 -44.91 -16.57 29.97
CA ASP A 637 -44.11 -15.40 30.35
C ASP A 637 -42.94 -15.15 29.39
N VAL A 638 -42.39 -16.22 28.80
CA VAL A 638 -41.23 -16.16 27.90
C VAL A 638 -41.63 -15.85 26.46
N SER A 639 -42.87 -16.17 26.06
CA SER A 639 -43.41 -15.81 24.74
C SER A 639 -43.77 -14.32 24.62
N ALA A 640 -43.90 -13.60 25.73
CA ALA A 640 -44.33 -12.20 25.77
C ALA A 640 -43.16 -11.19 25.66
N ILE A 641 -41.91 -11.65 25.78
CA ILE A 641 -40.66 -10.87 25.69
C ILE A 641 -40.04 -11.06 24.30
#